data_AF-A0A1I7DLF7-F1
#
_entry.id   AF-A0A1I7DLF7-F1
#
_cell.length_a   1.000
_cell.length_b   1.000
_cell.length_c   1.000
_cell.angle_alpha   90.00
_cell.angle_beta   90.00
_cell.angle_gamma   90.00
#
_symmetry.space_group_name_H-M   'P 1'
#
loop_
_entity.id
_entity.type
_entity.pdbx_description
1 polymer ?
#
loop_
_entity_poly.entity_id
_entity_poly.type
_entity_poly.pdbx_seq_one_letter_code
_entity_poly.pdbx_strand_id
1 'polypeptide(L)'
;MRTLNLSGFKTGESLNISVSQNAITAGPANVSSWGGGGDGGTISITVDRTMLRVAPDSVRFWVDLSEAVFDTNGPTGDEVYDARMHDLIYLWDFGDTASGNWTAPENVLPEWKNRNTAKGPMVTHMYTRPGTHNATVLVIEPSSGKTATASIDIIVADPDTVYDGTSGQTICVNPYGDDDWTYVDANYPNAIKVNADENNEIVYTDVIYVDGVKGRYDAVWADQRNGVPNRWLFKGGSTFGLSINPAYPEVPGLYLGSYGDSKATIVPPPYASTDVMNSPAAIIYDKGLGYILGDATGPAPDLRIVELKLEGTFDPTTQVPSDIVSNYDTSMRWLGMRLLSRLDLIISQCDFAKFGTGTISWNPPADNANSTYPSHLHMDDCTMTDFGGQYPIYLGGPSEHATSTISFTGCRFDQNPLSLSSDAWRAVIRSDSWRNNHMRGCDIFHLDNTQANVKLGNTPSKDGTVINVHSCAFEGGYQALIIGANSIARGKFSEGGSSAMNAIIDGVISVMNYAGHQAFYTVASGVTIRNNLCIVAGQAKINYGNAFKNFVEVKAMYGAYQESPVQFDANIVGNAPVRIYNNTMRVDRTYLQNSSVSGVFVEPVLLYEITQGGAPKFTNVIEENNLTHMPRFQAPYAETSYAPVSDVALWQPRTAGWRPIVARHPGKLLGQDVPDGGTYFQPYWTLSDGVTQLARAHIKEGSDKHQLVVQGVGNGWMSLDSGLFEMRFEDAGVTITNRSGVTWPASAGYGPVLDMSERSPLQTGYAMPESAVKDTRPLPGSAALGAALNGDVSYMDITLQDRPEPPSMGAWEAE
;
A
#
# COMPACT_ATOMS: atom_id res chain seq x y z
N MET A 1 5.95 27.77 4.22
CA MET A 1 5.84 29.05 3.46
C MET A 1 5.31 30.17 4.38
N ARG A 2 6.12 31.19 4.73
CA ARG A 2 5.62 32.36 5.48
C ARG A 2 4.96 33.32 4.50
N THR A 3 3.62 33.39 4.52
CA THR A 3 2.88 34.31 3.66
C THR A 3 3.03 35.74 4.17
N LEU A 4 3.70 36.59 3.39
CA LEU A 4 3.72 38.03 3.62
C LEU A 4 2.48 38.64 2.94
N ASN A 5 1.39 38.81 3.71
CA ASN A 5 0.20 39.51 3.21
C ASN A 5 0.42 41.03 3.28
N LEU A 6 0.50 41.66 2.11
CA LEU A 6 0.65 43.09 1.96
C LEU A 6 -0.69 43.68 1.46
N SER A 7 -1.32 44.55 2.24
CA SER A 7 -2.59 45.20 1.89
C SER A 7 -2.44 46.73 1.84
N GLY A 8 -3.31 47.40 1.09
CA GLY A 8 -3.36 48.87 1.03
C GLY A 8 -2.79 49.54 -0.24
N PHE A 9 -2.36 48.77 -1.25
CA PHE A 9 -1.86 49.34 -2.51
C PHE A 9 -3.00 49.65 -3.48
N LYS A 10 -2.93 50.80 -4.15
CA LYS A 10 -3.81 51.16 -5.26
C LYS A 10 -3.21 50.69 -6.58
N THR A 11 -4.06 50.48 -7.58
CA THR A 11 -3.63 50.18 -8.96
C THR A 11 -2.64 51.25 -9.45
N GLY A 12 -1.41 50.83 -9.75
CA GLY A 12 -0.33 51.71 -10.22
C GLY A 12 0.69 52.14 -9.17
N GLU A 13 0.51 51.79 -7.89
CA GLU A 13 1.53 52.05 -6.86
C GLU A 13 2.68 51.02 -6.92
N SER A 14 3.91 51.49 -6.78
CA SER A 14 5.10 50.64 -6.75
C SER A 14 5.39 50.17 -5.34
N LEU A 15 5.53 48.85 -5.16
CA LEU A 15 5.96 48.22 -3.92
C LEU A 15 7.43 47.82 -4.04
N ASN A 16 8.28 48.37 -3.18
CA ASN A 16 9.67 47.95 -3.04
C ASN A 16 9.82 47.11 -1.77
N ILE A 17 10.12 45.82 -1.93
CA ILE A 17 10.48 44.93 -0.82
C ILE A 17 12.00 44.86 -0.79
N SER A 18 12.61 45.22 0.34
CA SER A 18 14.03 45.01 0.59
C SER A 18 14.20 44.18 1.85
N VAL A 19 14.99 43.10 1.76
CA VAL A 19 15.40 42.30 2.91
C VAL A 19 16.87 42.62 3.20
N SER A 20 17.21 42.78 4.47
CA SER A 20 18.60 42.96 4.91
C SER A 20 18.97 41.93 5.96
N GLN A 21 20.08 41.23 5.73
CA GLN A 21 20.74 40.39 6.72
C GLN A 21 22.22 40.77 6.77
N ASN A 22 22.76 40.98 7.97
CA ASN A 22 24.18 41.29 8.20
C ASN A 22 24.72 42.46 7.35
N ALA A 23 23.98 43.57 7.29
CA ALA A 23 24.35 44.81 6.56
C ALA A 23 24.46 44.68 5.03
N ILE A 24 24.01 43.57 4.44
CA ILE A 24 23.80 43.44 3.00
C ILE A 24 22.34 43.77 2.70
N THR A 25 22.12 44.85 1.97
CA THR A 25 20.79 45.27 1.50
C THR A 25 20.62 44.81 0.05
N ALA A 26 19.70 43.87 -0.19
CA ALA A 26 19.17 43.67 -1.54
C ALA A 26 18.26 44.87 -1.86
N GLY A 27 18.78 45.82 -2.65
CA GLY A 27 18.05 47.00 -3.12
C GLY A 27 16.96 46.66 -4.14
N PRO A 28 16.24 47.67 -4.68
CA PRO A 28 15.02 47.47 -5.46
C PRO A 28 15.36 46.94 -6.86
N ALA A 29 15.55 45.63 -6.95
CA ALA A 29 15.56 44.92 -8.22
C ALA A 29 14.11 44.62 -8.62
N ASN A 30 13.81 44.72 -9.92
CA ASN A 30 12.59 44.11 -10.44
C ASN A 30 12.59 42.63 -10.03
N VAL A 31 11.43 42.13 -9.57
CA VAL A 31 11.21 40.73 -9.15
C VAL A 31 11.64 39.73 -10.25
N SER A 32 11.78 40.18 -11.50
CA SER A 32 12.30 39.40 -12.63
C SER A 32 13.73 38.87 -12.47
N SER A 33 14.50 39.31 -11.46
CA SER A 33 15.85 38.77 -11.18
C SER A 33 15.92 37.84 -9.96
N TRP A 34 14.79 37.50 -9.34
CA TRP A 34 14.73 36.59 -8.20
C TRP A 34 14.43 35.13 -8.60
N GLY A 35 14.35 34.86 -9.90
CA GLY A 35 14.50 33.53 -10.51
C GLY A 35 15.68 33.57 -11.47
N GLY A 36 16.84 33.10 -11.02
CA GLY A 36 18.05 33.07 -11.86
C GLY A 36 17.98 32.04 -12.99
N GLY A 37 17.01 31.13 -12.96
CA GLY A 37 16.77 30.21 -14.05
C GLY A 37 15.87 30.80 -15.11
N GLY A 38 16.16 30.47 -16.37
CA GLY A 38 15.38 30.95 -17.50
C GLY A 38 13.93 30.48 -17.49
N ASP A 39 13.19 30.87 -18.53
CA ASP A 39 11.87 30.33 -18.81
C ASP A 39 11.97 28.84 -19.15
N GLY A 40 11.22 27.99 -18.45
CA GLY A 40 11.08 26.56 -18.73
C GLY A 40 10.15 26.26 -19.90
N GLY A 41 9.54 27.29 -20.51
CA GLY A 41 8.67 27.17 -21.68
C GLY A 41 7.22 26.95 -21.32
N THR A 42 6.46 26.42 -22.29
CA THR A 42 5.03 26.16 -22.10
C THR A 42 4.84 24.74 -21.60
N ILE A 43 4.09 24.60 -20.51
CA ILE A 43 3.61 23.31 -20.01
C ILE A 43 2.08 23.33 -19.98
N SER A 44 1.45 22.16 -20.00
CA SER A 44 -0.01 22.06 -19.82
C SER A 44 -0.38 20.96 -18.83
N ILE A 45 -1.61 21.01 -18.33
CA ILE A 45 -2.16 19.97 -17.44
C ILE A 45 -3.17 19.16 -18.26
N THR A 46 -2.96 17.85 -18.32
CA THR A 46 -3.97 16.92 -18.83
C THR A 46 -4.62 16.18 -17.66
N VAL A 47 -5.90 15.88 -17.82
CA VAL A 47 -6.69 15.22 -16.78
C VAL A 47 -7.45 14.03 -17.32
N ASP A 48 -7.51 12.99 -16.51
CA ASP A 48 -8.45 11.87 -16.62
C ASP A 48 -9.27 11.85 -15.32
N ARG A 49 -10.59 11.64 -15.40
CA ARG A 49 -11.48 11.71 -14.24
C ARG A 49 -12.75 10.90 -14.49
N THR A 50 -13.53 10.76 -13.44
CA THR A 50 -14.76 9.95 -13.43
C THR A 50 -15.78 10.45 -14.45
N MET A 51 -16.69 9.57 -14.86
CA MET A 51 -17.69 9.90 -15.86
C MET A 51 -18.73 10.89 -15.30
N LEU A 52 -19.16 10.72 -14.05
CA LEU A 52 -20.21 11.58 -13.47
C LEU A 52 -19.70 12.95 -13.02
N ARG A 53 -18.40 13.10 -12.72
CA ARG A 53 -17.79 14.37 -12.27
C ARG A 53 -18.52 14.99 -11.08
N VAL A 54 -19.10 14.15 -10.24
CA VAL A 54 -19.87 14.50 -9.04
C VAL A 54 -18.99 14.37 -7.81
N ALA A 55 -19.22 15.15 -6.76
CA ALA A 55 -18.51 14.96 -5.49
C ALA A 55 -18.92 13.63 -4.80
N PRO A 56 -17.98 12.86 -4.22
CA PRO A 56 -16.54 13.06 -4.31
C PRO A 56 -16.00 12.68 -5.70
N ASP A 57 -15.26 13.57 -6.35
CA ASP A 57 -14.73 13.32 -7.70
C ASP A 57 -13.23 13.03 -7.69
N SER A 58 -12.86 11.91 -8.30
CA SER A 58 -11.47 11.50 -8.48
C SER A 58 -10.92 12.06 -9.78
N VAL A 59 -9.86 12.87 -9.68
CA VAL A 59 -9.16 13.44 -10.84
C VAL A 59 -7.71 13.01 -10.82
N ARG A 60 -7.23 12.56 -11.98
CA ARG A 60 -5.88 12.07 -12.27
C ARG A 60 -5.19 13.09 -13.17
N PHE A 61 -4.18 13.75 -12.64
CA PHE A 61 -3.49 14.85 -13.28
C PHE A 61 -2.15 14.39 -13.83
N TRP A 62 -1.81 14.91 -15.01
CA TRP A 62 -0.51 14.75 -15.64
C TRP A 62 -0.01 16.10 -16.14
N VAL A 63 1.29 16.36 -15.97
CA VAL A 63 1.94 17.47 -16.66
C VAL A 63 2.38 17.03 -18.05
N ASP A 64 1.93 17.75 -19.08
CA ASP A 64 2.45 17.62 -20.43
C ASP A 64 3.63 18.60 -20.61
N LEU A 65 4.78 18.03 -20.97
CA LEU A 65 6.05 18.71 -21.18
C LEU A 65 6.45 18.76 -22.67
N SER A 66 5.53 18.49 -23.60
CA SER A 66 5.81 18.44 -25.03
C SER A 66 6.29 19.78 -25.62
N GLU A 67 5.89 20.90 -25.04
CA GLU A 67 6.29 22.27 -25.43
C GLU A 67 7.26 22.94 -24.43
N ALA A 68 7.78 22.17 -23.46
CA ALA A 68 8.73 22.67 -22.47
C ALA A 68 10.14 22.80 -23.07
N VAL A 69 10.94 23.71 -22.51
CA VAL A 69 12.35 23.97 -22.90
C VAL A 69 13.32 23.81 -21.74
N PHE A 70 13.01 22.89 -20.82
CA PHE A 70 13.93 22.42 -19.79
C PHE A 70 15.20 21.79 -20.40
N ASP A 71 16.32 21.84 -19.69
CA ASP A 71 17.60 21.23 -20.09
C ASP A 71 17.61 19.70 -19.88
N THR A 72 16.76 19.18 -19.00
CA THR A 72 16.49 17.76 -18.79
C THR A 72 15.79 17.21 -20.01
N ASN A 73 16.50 16.35 -20.74
CA ASN A 73 15.98 15.72 -21.94
C ASN A 73 14.84 14.76 -21.61
N GLY A 74 13.77 14.80 -22.42
CA GLY A 74 12.78 13.74 -22.46
C GLY A 74 13.29 12.50 -23.17
N PRO A 75 12.51 11.40 -23.14
CA PRO A 75 12.85 10.17 -23.84
C PRO A 75 12.92 10.42 -25.36
N THR A 76 13.86 9.74 -26.02
CA THR A 76 14.03 9.76 -27.47
C THR A 76 13.71 8.39 -28.08
N GLY A 77 13.03 8.38 -29.23
CA GLY A 77 12.66 7.13 -29.91
C GLY A 77 11.76 6.24 -29.04
N ASP A 78 12.20 5.01 -28.78
CA ASP A 78 11.48 3.99 -28.00
C ASP A 78 11.92 3.94 -26.52
N GLU A 79 12.66 4.95 -26.05
CA GLU A 79 13.09 5.03 -24.64
C GLU A 79 11.88 5.10 -23.70
N VAL A 80 11.89 4.20 -22.70
CA VAL A 80 10.78 4.07 -21.74
C VAL A 80 11.01 4.91 -20.48
N TYR A 81 12.27 5.12 -20.10
CA TYR A 81 12.65 5.97 -18.98
C TYR A 81 12.58 7.44 -19.40
N ASP A 82 11.90 8.27 -18.61
CA ASP A 82 11.77 9.71 -18.83
C ASP A 82 12.46 10.46 -17.69
N ALA A 83 13.68 10.97 -17.93
CA ALA A 83 14.44 11.71 -16.93
C ALA A 83 13.68 12.93 -16.38
N ARG A 84 12.78 13.53 -17.17
CA ARG A 84 11.97 14.67 -16.73
C ARG A 84 11.05 14.30 -15.59
N MET A 85 10.59 13.05 -15.49
CA MET A 85 9.78 12.60 -14.37
C MET A 85 10.56 12.64 -13.05
N HIS A 86 11.88 12.44 -13.08
CA HIS A 86 12.74 12.27 -11.91
C HIS A 86 13.48 13.55 -11.51
N ASP A 87 14.02 14.25 -12.51
CA ASP A 87 14.96 15.35 -12.33
C ASP A 87 14.26 16.70 -12.20
N LEU A 88 13.03 16.81 -12.72
CA LEU A 88 12.18 17.97 -12.48
C LEU A 88 11.39 17.82 -11.18
N ILE A 89 11.10 18.95 -10.55
CA ILE A 89 10.25 19.03 -9.37
C ILE A 89 8.89 19.53 -9.80
N TYR A 90 7.85 18.84 -9.35
CA TYR A 90 6.46 19.18 -9.63
C TYR A 90 5.77 19.48 -8.31
N LEU A 91 5.22 20.69 -8.18
CA LEU A 91 4.50 21.14 -7.00
C LEU A 91 3.07 21.47 -7.40
N TRP A 92 2.12 20.69 -6.86
CA TRP A 92 0.70 20.85 -7.16
C TRP A 92 -0.02 21.61 -6.05
N ASP A 93 -0.93 22.50 -6.43
CA ASP A 93 -2.00 23.06 -5.60
C ASP A 93 -3.33 22.79 -6.31
N PHE A 94 -4.25 22.07 -5.68
CA PHE A 94 -5.50 21.64 -6.34
C PHE A 94 -6.62 22.69 -6.33
N GLY A 95 -6.42 23.84 -5.70
CA GLY A 95 -7.46 24.87 -5.55
C GLY A 95 -8.64 24.43 -4.69
N ASP A 96 -8.50 23.37 -3.90
CA ASP A 96 -9.49 22.83 -2.96
C ASP A 96 -9.09 23.11 -1.51
N THR A 97 -8.79 24.37 -1.20
CA THR A 97 -8.25 24.78 0.11
C THR A 97 -9.13 24.41 1.29
N ALA A 98 -10.45 24.41 1.11
CA ALA A 98 -11.39 24.07 2.18
C ALA A 98 -11.67 22.55 2.29
N SER A 99 -10.98 21.69 1.52
CA SER A 99 -10.91 20.24 1.78
C SER A 99 -10.18 19.92 3.08
N GLY A 100 -9.33 20.85 3.56
CA GLY A 100 -8.64 20.77 4.84
C GLY A 100 -7.54 19.71 4.86
N ASN A 101 -7.41 19.05 6.01
CA ASN A 101 -6.43 17.98 6.23
C ASN A 101 -7.14 16.62 6.22
N TRP A 102 -6.43 15.58 5.78
CA TRP A 102 -6.87 14.20 6.01
C TRP A 102 -6.98 13.91 7.50
N THR A 103 -7.94 13.07 7.84
CA THR A 103 -8.30 12.73 9.23
C THR A 103 -7.90 11.30 9.59
N ALA A 104 -7.88 10.39 8.62
CA ALA A 104 -7.55 8.99 8.82
C ALA A 104 -6.08 8.70 9.23
N PRO A 105 -5.04 9.33 8.64
CA PRO A 105 -3.66 8.97 8.95
C PRO A 105 -3.23 9.58 10.29
N GLU A 106 -2.66 8.78 11.18
CA GLU A 106 -2.24 9.23 12.52
C GLU A 106 -0.73 9.47 12.56
N ASN A 107 0.05 8.47 12.16
CA ASN A 107 1.50 8.42 12.30
C ASN A 107 2.24 8.96 11.08
N VAL A 108 1.90 10.18 10.67
CA VAL A 108 2.55 10.93 9.59
C VAL A 108 2.92 12.33 10.07
N LEU A 109 3.85 13.00 9.38
CA LEU A 109 4.17 14.40 9.70
C LEU A 109 2.92 15.30 9.49
N PRO A 110 2.71 16.33 10.32
CA PRO A 110 1.55 17.21 10.19
C PRO A 110 1.41 17.85 8.80
N GLU A 111 2.52 18.25 8.18
CA GLU A 111 2.58 18.87 6.86
C GLU A 111 2.09 17.93 5.75
N TRP A 112 2.19 16.61 5.98
CA TRP A 112 1.77 15.57 5.05
C TRP A 112 0.26 15.33 5.06
N LYS A 113 -0.48 15.92 6.00
CA LYS A 113 -1.94 15.77 6.08
C LYS A 113 -2.69 16.71 5.13
N ASN A 114 -2.01 17.64 4.47
CA ASN A 114 -2.63 18.62 3.59
C ASN A 114 -3.17 17.95 2.30
N ARG A 115 -4.50 17.95 2.14
CA ARG A 115 -5.18 17.35 0.97
C ARG A 115 -4.90 18.12 -0.32
N ASN A 116 -4.67 19.43 -0.20
CA ASN A 116 -4.64 20.39 -1.30
C ASN A 116 -3.30 20.44 -2.06
N THR A 117 -2.27 19.72 -1.63
CA THR A 117 -0.95 19.78 -2.28
C THR A 117 -0.35 18.40 -2.54
N ALA A 118 0.33 18.20 -3.67
CA ALA A 118 1.03 16.97 -4.00
C ALA A 118 2.36 17.24 -4.70
N LYS A 119 3.18 16.20 -4.87
CA LYS A 119 4.42 16.24 -5.65
C LYS A 119 4.41 15.18 -6.74
N GLY A 120 5.17 15.43 -7.79
CA GLY A 120 5.44 14.46 -8.86
C GLY A 120 4.69 14.73 -10.17
N PRO A 121 5.13 14.10 -11.28
CA PRO A 121 4.61 14.36 -12.64
C PRO A 121 3.19 13.87 -12.86
N MET A 122 2.79 12.83 -12.12
CA MET A 122 1.44 12.26 -12.08
C MET A 122 0.96 12.21 -10.64
N VAL A 123 -0.21 12.81 -10.40
CA VAL A 123 -0.84 12.87 -9.08
C VAL A 123 -2.35 12.67 -9.21
N THR A 124 -2.98 12.30 -8.11
CA THR A 124 -4.44 12.22 -8.00
C THR A 124 -4.95 13.08 -6.84
N HIS A 125 -6.14 13.63 -7.02
CA HIS A 125 -6.84 14.40 -6.01
C HIS A 125 -8.33 14.03 -5.97
N MET A 126 -8.90 14.03 -4.76
CA MET A 126 -10.30 13.74 -4.50
C MET A 126 -11.01 15.04 -4.12
N TYR A 127 -11.79 15.60 -5.04
CA TYR A 127 -12.62 16.76 -4.73
C TYR A 127 -13.88 16.31 -4.02
N THR A 128 -13.92 16.40 -2.69
CA THR A 128 -15.06 15.94 -1.89
C THR A 128 -16.23 16.91 -1.83
N ARG A 129 -16.12 18.07 -2.50
CA ARG A 129 -17.14 19.11 -2.47
C ARG A 129 -17.42 19.62 -3.88
N PRO A 130 -18.66 20.01 -4.17
CA PRO A 130 -18.99 20.62 -5.45
C PRO A 130 -18.42 22.03 -5.56
N GLY A 131 -18.17 22.46 -6.80
CA GLY A 131 -17.63 23.78 -7.07
C GLY A 131 -16.73 23.82 -8.30
N THR A 132 -16.10 24.97 -8.51
CA THR A 132 -15.02 25.14 -9.49
C THR A 132 -13.73 25.32 -8.71
N HIS A 133 -12.74 24.49 -9.00
CA HIS A 133 -11.44 24.48 -8.36
C HIS A 133 -10.36 24.76 -9.40
N ASN A 134 -9.48 25.72 -9.12
CA ASN A 134 -8.36 26.03 -10.02
C ASN A 134 -7.14 25.24 -9.58
N ALA A 135 -6.88 24.10 -10.25
CA ALA A 135 -5.68 23.32 -10.02
C ALA A 135 -4.49 23.97 -10.75
N THR A 136 -3.35 24.05 -10.08
CA THR A 136 -2.11 24.64 -10.59
C THR A 136 -0.93 23.72 -10.36
N VAL A 137 0.06 23.78 -11.25
CA VAL A 137 1.35 23.10 -11.08
C VAL A 137 2.48 24.07 -11.36
N LEU A 138 3.50 24.04 -10.50
CA LEU A 138 4.81 24.64 -10.73
C LEU A 138 5.82 23.52 -11.00
N VAL A 139 6.53 23.63 -12.13
CA VAL A 139 7.62 22.74 -12.50
C VAL A 139 8.94 23.50 -12.38
N ILE A 140 9.92 22.90 -11.72
CA ILE A 140 11.25 23.48 -11.49
C ILE A 140 12.31 22.50 -11.98
N GLU A 141 13.27 22.98 -12.75
CA GLU A 141 14.49 22.26 -13.08
C GLU A 141 15.63 22.69 -12.14
N PRO A 142 16.09 21.83 -11.22
CA PRO A 142 17.12 22.20 -10.25
C PRO A 142 18.45 22.62 -10.89
N SER A 143 18.84 21.95 -11.98
CA SER A 143 20.16 22.11 -12.61
C SER A 143 20.37 23.48 -13.24
N SER A 144 19.31 24.06 -13.81
CA SER A 144 19.33 25.35 -14.50
C SER A 144 18.57 26.45 -13.74
N GLY A 145 17.75 26.05 -12.76
CA GLY A 145 16.77 26.89 -12.08
C GLY A 145 15.53 27.22 -12.92
N LYS A 146 15.40 26.71 -14.15
CA LYS A 146 14.27 27.04 -15.04
C LYS A 146 12.96 26.65 -14.40
N THR A 147 11.91 27.43 -14.66
CA THR A 147 10.58 27.16 -14.12
C THR A 147 9.48 27.30 -15.18
N ALA A 148 8.40 26.55 -15.02
CA ALA A 148 7.18 26.71 -15.82
C ALA A 148 5.95 26.44 -14.96
N THR A 149 4.81 27.07 -15.30
CA THR A 149 3.55 26.90 -14.57
C THR A 149 2.39 26.63 -15.50
N ALA A 150 1.42 25.82 -15.07
CA ALA A 150 0.13 25.66 -15.74
C ALA A 150 -1.02 25.65 -14.73
N SER A 151 -2.22 25.94 -15.22
CA SER A 151 -3.46 25.84 -14.43
C SER A 151 -4.62 25.29 -15.26
N ILE A 152 -5.58 24.67 -14.59
CA ILE A 152 -6.82 24.14 -15.18
C ILE A 152 -7.97 24.26 -14.19
N ASP A 153 -9.15 24.61 -14.68
CA ASP A 153 -10.37 24.61 -13.86
C ASP A 153 -11.02 23.22 -13.85
N ILE A 154 -11.25 22.70 -12.64
CA ILE A 154 -11.97 21.47 -12.37
C ILE A 154 -13.34 21.83 -11.82
N ILE A 155 -14.38 21.56 -12.60
CA ILE A 155 -15.77 21.73 -12.19
C ILE A 155 -16.28 20.40 -11.64
N VAL A 156 -16.80 20.39 -10.41
CA VAL A 156 -17.35 19.24 -9.70
C VAL A 156 -18.82 19.50 -9.40
N ALA A 157 -19.68 18.61 -9.89
CA ALA A 157 -21.12 18.71 -9.71
C ALA A 157 -21.55 18.30 -8.29
N ASP A 158 -22.64 18.92 -7.84
CA ASP A 158 -23.27 18.60 -6.56
C ASP A 158 -24.03 17.26 -6.65
N PRO A 159 -23.68 16.25 -5.83
CA PRO A 159 -24.42 15.00 -5.80
C PRO A 159 -25.90 15.22 -5.52
N ASP A 160 -26.27 16.18 -4.67
CA ASP A 160 -27.68 16.44 -4.39
C ASP A 160 -28.39 16.90 -5.65
N THR A 161 -27.80 17.80 -6.43
CA THR A 161 -28.43 18.22 -7.70
C THR A 161 -28.47 17.09 -8.73
N VAL A 162 -27.42 16.27 -8.83
CA VAL A 162 -27.33 15.21 -9.85
C VAL A 162 -28.28 14.04 -9.57
N TYR A 163 -28.52 13.72 -8.29
CA TYR A 163 -29.39 12.62 -7.88
C TYR A 163 -30.78 13.08 -7.36
N ASP A 164 -31.10 14.37 -7.42
CA ASP A 164 -32.42 14.95 -7.06
C ASP A 164 -33.42 14.96 -8.23
N GLY A 165 -33.07 14.44 -9.40
CA GLY A 165 -33.93 14.43 -10.58
C GLY A 165 -35.36 13.96 -10.28
N THR A 166 -36.34 14.48 -11.05
CA THR A 166 -37.80 14.28 -10.91
C THR A 166 -38.32 12.83 -10.89
N SER A 167 -37.42 11.84 -10.87
CA SER A 167 -37.66 10.40 -10.91
C SER A 167 -37.08 9.62 -9.70
N GLY A 168 -36.63 10.28 -8.62
CA GLY A 168 -36.29 9.58 -7.36
C GLY A 168 -34.98 8.77 -7.40
N GLN A 169 -33.91 9.36 -7.94
CA GLN A 169 -32.59 8.70 -8.08
C GLN A 169 -31.81 8.60 -6.77
N THR A 170 -32.20 9.36 -5.73
CA THR A 170 -31.72 9.18 -4.36
C THR A 170 -32.69 8.27 -3.59
N ILE A 171 -32.16 7.24 -2.95
CA ILE A 171 -32.89 6.26 -2.16
C ILE A 171 -32.30 6.28 -0.75
N CYS A 172 -33.13 6.61 0.23
CA CYS A 172 -32.75 6.63 1.64
C CYS A 172 -33.30 5.40 2.35
N VAL A 173 -32.43 4.72 3.09
CA VAL A 173 -32.74 3.46 3.77
C VAL A 173 -32.70 3.62 5.29
N ASN A 174 -33.84 3.38 5.94
CA ASN A 174 -33.96 3.22 7.39
C ASN A 174 -33.85 1.73 7.79
N PRO A 175 -33.42 1.41 9.02
CA PRO A 175 -33.56 0.06 9.55
C PRO A 175 -35.04 -0.33 9.70
N TYR A 176 -35.31 -1.62 9.83
CA TYR A 176 -36.66 -2.15 10.00
C TYR A 176 -37.35 -1.60 11.24
N GLY A 177 -38.59 -1.15 11.05
CA GLY A 177 -39.41 -0.55 12.10
C GLY A 177 -39.04 0.89 12.46
N ASP A 178 -38.09 1.51 11.76
CA ASP A 178 -37.73 2.92 11.94
C ASP A 178 -38.47 3.80 10.92
N ASP A 179 -39.44 4.56 11.43
CA ASP A 179 -40.24 5.51 10.64
C ASP A 179 -39.77 6.97 10.81
N ASP A 180 -38.62 7.21 11.45
CA ASP A 180 -38.06 8.56 11.54
C ASP A 180 -37.32 8.92 10.25
N TRP A 181 -38.01 9.74 9.46
CA TRP A 181 -37.54 10.30 8.19
C TRP A 181 -37.20 11.79 8.29
N THR A 182 -37.16 12.37 9.50
CA THR A 182 -37.03 13.82 9.70
C THR A 182 -35.82 14.41 8.98
N TYR A 183 -34.67 13.72 9.06
CA TYR A 183 -33.45 14.15 8.37
C TYR A 183 -33.61 14.10 6.84
N VAL A 184 -34.20 13.02 6.33
CA VAL A 184 -34.40 12.82 4.89
C VAL A 184 -35.40 13.86 4.35
N ASP A 185 -36.48 14.13 5.07
CA ASP A 185 -37.45 15.17 4.71
C ASP A 185 -36.83 16.57 4.62
N ALA A 186 -35.88 16.87 5.49
CA ALA A 186 -35.21 18.17 5.51
C ALA A 186 -34.13 18.32 4.43
N ASN A 187 -33.39 17.26 4.11
CA ASN A 187 -32.20 17.33 3.25
C ASN A 187 -32.39 16.71 1.86
N TYR A 188 -33.27 15.71 1.73
CA TYR A 188 -33.51 14.96 0.50
C TYR A 188 -35.03 14.80 0.25
N PRO A 189 -35.78 15.91 0.07
CA PRO A 189 -37.24 15.88 0.03
C PRO A 189 -37.83 15.03 -1.11
N ASN A 190 -37.05 14.80 -2.18
CA ASN A 190 -37.46 13.97 -3.32
C ASN A 190 -36.92 12.52 -3.25
N ALA A 191 -36.21 12.15 -2.17
CA ALA A 191 -35.67 10.82 -2.04
C ALA A 191 -36.76 9.75 -1.87
N ILE A 192 -36.53 8.59 -2.45
CA ILE A 192 -37.34 7.40 -2.21
C ILE A 192 -36.98 6.86 -0.82
N LYS A 193 -37.98 6.71 0.03
CA LYS A 193 -37.81 6.23 1.40
C LYS A 193 -38.15 4.75 1.49
N VAL A 194 -37.21 3.95 1.99
CA VAL A 194 -37.40 2.50 2.15
C VAL A 194 -36.90 2.02 3.52
N ASN A 195 -37.64 1.10 4.14
CA ASN A 195 -37.15 0.39 5.31
C ASN A 195 -36.48 -0.92 4.84
N ALA A 196 -35.41 -1.31 5.51
CA ALA A 196 -34.84 -2.65 5.38
C ALA A 196 -35.85 -3.74 5.81
N ASP A 197 -35.59 -5.00 5.47
CA ASP A 197 -36.44 -6.12 5.89
C ASP A 197 -36.31 -6.44 7.39
N GLU A 198 -37.09 -7.38 7.90
CA GLU A 198 -37.08 -7.75 9.32
C GLU A 198 -35.73 -8.21 9.90
N ASN A 199 -34.76 -8.57 9.05
CA ASN A 199 -33.39 -8.91 9.42
C ASN A 199 -32.42 -7.71 9.28
N ASN A 200 -32.92 -6.52 8.96
CA ASN A 200 -32.15 -5.37 8.48
C ASN A 200 -31.28 -5.69 7.26
N GLU A 201 -31.72 -6.64 6.44
CA GLU A 201 -31.02 -7.06 5.24
C GLU A 201 -31.57 -6.33 4.01
N ILE A 202 -30.66 -6.07 3.08
CA ILE A 202 -30.94 -5.65 1.72
C ILE A 202 -30.21 -6.65 0.83
N VAL A 203 -30.86 -7.77 0.52
CA VAL A 203 -30.24 -8.82 -0.26
C VAL A 203 -30.42 -8.54 -1.75
N TYR A 204 -29.34 -8.12 -2.42
CA TYR A 204 -29.25 -8.03 -3.87
C TYR A 204 -28.40 -9.20 -4.38
N THR A 205 -29.03 -10.33 -4.69
CA THR A 205 -28.39 -11.36 -5.53
C THR A 205 -29.20 -11.49 -6.81
N ASP A 206 -28.53 -11.87 -7.91
CA ASP A 206 -29.05 -11.95 -9.29
C ASP A 206 -30.37 -12.71 -9.47
N VAL A 207 -30.90 -13.36 -8.44
CA VAL A 207 -32.24 -13.90 -8.35
C VAL A 207 -32.68 -13.90 -6.88
N ILE A 208 -33.46 -12.91 -6.41
CA ILE A 208 -34.33 -13.14 -5.23
C ILE A 208 -35.73 -12.60 -5.48
N TYR A 209 -36.61 -13.57 -5.70
CA TYR A 209 -38.01 -13.52 -5.33
C TYR A 209 -38.12 -13.21 -3.82
N VAL A 210 -38.23 -11.95 -3.44
CA VAL A 210 -38.80 -11.61 -2.14
C VAL A 210 -40.31 -11.72 -2.31
N ASP A 211 -40.85 -12.88 -1.98
CA ASP A 211 -42.28 -13.15 -2.02
C ASP A 211 -42.99 -12.20 -1.04
N GLY A 212 -43.55 -11.11 -1.55
CA GLY A 212 -44.31 -10.12 -0.79
C GLY A 212 -43.98 -8.63 -1.02
N VAL A 213 -42.78 -8.26 -1.51
CA VAL A 213 -42.35 -6.83 -1.64
C VAL A 213 -42.06 -6.42 -3.11
N LYS A 214 -42.48 -7.26 -4.06
CA LYS A 214 -42.25 -7.15 -5.50
C LYS A 214 -42.64 -5.80 -6.13
N GLY A 215 -43.66 -5.11 -5.60
CA GLY A 215 -44.25 -3.95 -6.26
C GLY A 215 -43.50 -2.60 -6.11
N ARG A 216 -42.64 -2.42 -5.09
CA ARG A 216 -41.99 -1.11 -4.83
C ARG A 216 -40.57 -1.02 -5.36
N TYR A 217 -39.83 -2.12 -5.38
CA TYR A 217 -38.46 -2.14 -5.85
C TYR A 217 -38.38 -2.22 -7.39
N ASP A 218 -39.27 -2.98 -8.06
CA ASP A 218 -39.24 -3.20 -9.51
C ASP A 218 -39.29 -1.90 -10.36
N ALA A 219 -39.92 -0.82 -9.86
CA ALA A 219 -39.98 0.47 -10.56
C ALA A 219 -38.67 1.26 -10.49
N VAL A 220 -38.05 1.32 -9.31
CA VAL A 220 -36.75 1.97 -9.09
C VAL A 220 -35.64 1.27 -9.89
N TRP A 221 -35.75 -0.05 -10.04
CA TRP A 221 -34.78 -0.86 -10.78
C TRP A 221 -35.03 -0.94 -12.30
N ALA A 222 -36.22 -0.57 -12.78
CA ALA A 222 -36.47 -0.41 -14.21
C ALA A 222 -35.74 0.84 -14.76
N ASP A 223 -35.59 1.88 -13.95
CA ASP A 223 -34.88 3.11 -14.32
C ASP A 223 -33.36 2.95 -14.30
N GLN A 224 -32.79 2.09 -13.44
CA GLN A 224 -31.36 1.78 -13.47
C GLN A 224 -30.90 1.12 -14.78
N ARG A 225 -31.78 0.30 -15.38
CA ARG A 225 -31.56 -0.36 -16.68
C ARG A 225 -31.65 0.60 -17.88
N ASN A 226 -32.04 1.86 -17.64
CA ASN A 226 -32.15 2.88 -18.69
C ASN A 226 -30.95 3.83 -18.74
N GLY A 227 -29.82 3.52 -18.08
CA GLY A 227 -28.64 4.39 -18.14
C GLY A 227 -28.73 5.61 -17.22
N VAL A 228 -29.37 5.46 -16.06
CA VAL A 228 -29.57 6.56 -15.09
C VAL A 228 -28.75 6.28 -13.83
N PRO A 229 -27.92 7.24 -13.35
CA PRO A 229 -27.13 7.03 -12.14
C PRO A 229 -28.02 7.07 -10.88
N ASN A 230 -27.67 6.28 -9.86
CA ASN A 230 -28.46 6.18 -8.62
C ASN A 230 -27.60 6.30 -7.37
N ARG A 231 -28.21 6.82 -6.31
CA ARG A 231 -27.58 7.06 -5.01
C ARG A 231 -28.37 6.40 -3.89
N TRP A 232 -27.71 5.50 -3.16
CA TRP A 232 -28.23 4.84 -1.97
C TRP A 232 -27.59 5.45 -0.74
N LEU A 233 -28.40 5.99 0.16
CA LEU A 233 -27.98 6.56 1.43
C LEU A 233 -28.58 5.75 2.58
N PHE A 234 -27.74 5.22 3.44
CA PHE A 234 -28.13 4.40 4.58
C PHE A 234 -28.16 5.24 5.86
N LYS A 235 -29.12 5.00 6.76
CA LYS A 235 -29.21 5.76 8.03
C LYS A 235 -27.94 5.60 8.86
N GLY A 236 -27.29 6.70 9.16
CA GLY A 236 -26.11 6.77 10.00
C GLY A 236 -26.33 6.17 11.39
N GLY A 237 -25.30 5.49 11.92
CA GLY A 237 -25.37 4.83 13.23
C GLY A 237 -26.18 3.52 13.25
N SER A 238 -26.78 3.12 12.12
CA SER A 238 -27.49 1.84 11.97
C SER A 238 -26.60 0.79 11.31
N THR A 239 -26.96 -0.49 11.47
CA THR A 239 -26.28 -1.63 10.82
C THR A 239 -27.21 -2.29 9.81
N PHE A 240 -26.69 -2.56 8.62
CA PHE A 240 -27.40 -3.20 7.52
C PHE A 240 -26.62 -4.42 7.01
N GLY A 241 -27.33 -5.53 6.77
CA GLY A 241 -26.80 -6.65 5.99
C GLY A 241 -26.92 -6.31 4.50
N LEU A 242 -25.82 -6.32 3.75
CA LEU A 242 -25.83 -5.94 2.34
C LEU A 242 -24.94 -6.86 1.51
N SER A 243 -25.48 -7.31 0.37
CA SER A 243 -24.69 -7.86 -0.72
C SER A 243 -25.13 -7.19 -2.00
N ILE A 244 -24.19 -6.61 -2.76
CA ILE A 244 -24.46 -5.93 -4.04
C ILE A 244 -23.64 -6.56 -5.16
N ASN A 245 -24.29 -6.80 -6.30
CA ASN A 245 -23.65 -7.12 -7.56
C ASN A 245 -23.74 -5.93 -8.55
N PRO A 246 -22.64 -5.20 -8.82
CA PRO A 246 -22.64 -4.10 -9.78
C PRO A 246 -22.64 -4.55 -11.25
N ALA A 247 -22.66 -5.85 -11.55
CA ALA A 247 -22.40 -6.42 -12.88
C ALA A 247 -23.47 -6.20 -13.98
N TYR A 248 -24.32 -5.17 -13.87
CA TYR A 248 -25.28 -4.86 -14.94
C TYR A 248 -24.72 -3.78 -15.89
N PRO A 249 -24.57 -4.08 -17.20
CA PRO A 249 -23.83 -3.27 -18.18
C PRO A 249 -24.44 -1.88 -18.49
N GLU A 250 -25.54 -1.52 -17.82
CA GLU A 250 -26.34 -0.32 -18.09
C GLU A 250 -26.29 0.71 -16.95
N VAL A 251 -25.51 0.49 -15.89
CA VAL A 251 -25.45 1.43 -14.74
C VAL A 251 -24.28 2.41 -14.94
N PRO A 252 -24.51 3.67 -15.38
CA PRO A 252 -23.42 4.63 -15.58
C PRO A 252 -22.81 5.13 -14.27
N GLY A 253 -23.50 4.98 -13.15
CA GLY A 253 -22.87 5.15 -11.86
C GLY A 253 -23.73 4.79 -10.66
N LEU A 254 -23.10 4.13 -9.69
CA LEU A 254 -23.70 3.75 -8.41
C LEU A 254 -22.99 4.50 -7.28
N TYR A 255 -23.75 5.21 -6.46
CA TYR A 255 -23.28 5.84 -5.23
C TYR A 255 -23.87 5.12 -4.02
N LEU A 256 -23.02 4.68 -3.10
CA LEU A 256 -23.39 4.13 -1.80
C LEU A 256 -22.80 5.02 -0.71
N GLY A 257 -23.63 5.51 0.21
CA GLY A 257 -23.15 6.28 1.35
C GLY A 257 -24.11 6.36 2.53
N SER A 258 -23.83 7.24 3.48
CA SER A 258 -24.67 7.43 4.67
C SER A 258 -25.47 8.74 4.62
N TYR A 259 -26.53 8.84 5.42
CA TYR A 259 -27.11 10.13 5.81
C TYR A 259 -27.21 10.27 7.33
N GLY A 260 -27.32 11.51 7.82
CA GLY A 260 -27.23 11.82 9.24
C GLY A 260 -25.78 12.06 9.69
N ASP A 261 -25.56 12.15 11.00
CA ASP A 261 -24.28 12.62 11.57
C ASP A 261 -23.28 11.48 11.84
N SER A 262 -23.48 10.30 11.27
CA SER A 262 -22.65 9.11 11.53
C SER A 262 -22.64 8.18 10.33
N LYS A 263 -21.60 7.33 10.23
CA LYS A 263 -21.52 6.31 9.18
C LYS A 263 -22.50 5.17 9.48
N ALA A 264 -23.18 4.67 8.45
CA ALA A 264 -23.88 3.40 8.51
C ALA A 264 -22.87 2.24 8.48
N THR A 265 -23.16 1.18 9.24
CA THR A 265 -22.35 -0.04 9.23
C THR A 265 -22.97 -1.05 8.28
N ILE A 266 -22.17 -1.54 7.34
CA ILE A 266 -22.53 -2.54 6.36
C ILE A 266 -21.78 -3.83 6.72
N VAL A 267 -22.54 -4.90 6.92
CA VAL A 267 -22.02 -6.22 7.23
C VAL A 267 -22.43 -7.23 6.15
N PRO A 268 -21.67 -8.30 5.94
CA PRO A 268 -22.12 -9.39 5.09
C PRO A 268 -23.41 -10.02 5.63
N PRO A 269 -24.40 -10.35 4.78
CA PRO A 269 -25.62 -10.99 5.24
C PRO A 269 -25.34 -12.43 5.73
N PRO A 270 -26.06 -12.91 6.76
CA PRO A 270 -25.86 -14.23 7.37
C PRO A 270 -26.06 -15.41 6.40
N TYR A 271 -26.74 -15.21 5.26
CA TYR A 271 -27.01 -16.22 4.24
C TYR A 271 -26.13 -16.15 2.99
N ALA A 272 -25.06 -15.33 2.96
CA ALA A 272 -24.12 -15.34 1.84
C ALA A 272 -23.58 -16.76 1.63
N SER A 273 -24.00 -17.38 0.53
CA SER A 273 -24.10 -18.84 0.36
C SER A 273 -22.85 -19.62 0.75
N THR A 274 -23.05 -20.76 1.41
CA THR A 274 -22.06 -21.85 1.55
C THR A 274 -21.69 -22.52 0.23
N ASP A 275 -22.04 -21.96 -0.93
CA ASP A 275 -21.69 -22.50 -2.25
C ASP A 275 -20.24 -22.13 -2.61
N VAL A 276 -19.35 -22.90 -1.97
CA VAL A 276 -17.90 -22.76 -1.79
C VAL A 276 -17.10 -22.46 -3.07
N MET A 277 -17.65 -22.74 -4.25
CA MET A 277 -16.87 -22.71 -5.48
C MET A 277 -17.11 -21.47 -6.34
N ASN A 278 -18.26 -20.79 -6.21
CA ASN A 278 -18.67 -19.81 -7.23
C ASN A 278 -19.12 -18.42 -6.71
N SER A 279 -19.33 -18.21 -5.41
CA SER A 279 -19.64 -16.87 -4.87
C SER A 279 -18.96 -16.71 -3.51
N PRO A 280 -17.81 -16.03 -3.40
CA PRO A 280 -17.28 -15.71 -2.08
C PRO A 280 -18.28 -14.80 -1.36
N ALA A 281 -18.30 -14.91 -0.05
CA ALA A 281 -19.16 -14.12 0.77
C ALA A 281 -18.57 -12.70 0.88
N ALA A 282 -19.01 -11.80 -0.01
CA ALA A 282 -18.55 -10.41 -0.04
C ALA A 282 -19.72 -9.42 0.03
N ILE A 283 -19.47 -8.26 0.65
CA ILE A 283 -20.46 -7.17 0.71
C ILE A 283 -20.70 -6.62 -0.69
N ILE A 284 -19.64 -6.44 -1.47
CA ILE A 284 -19.73 -6.03 -2.87
C ILE A 284 -19.03 -7.09 -3.71
N TYR A 285 -19.77 -7.72 -4.63
CA TYR A 285 -19.24 -8.79 -5.47
C TYR A 285 -19.70 -8.66 -6.91
N ASP A 286 -18.76 -8.63 -7.84
CA ASP A 286 -19.06 -8.74 -9.26
C ASP A 286 -18.78 -10.17 -9.79
N LYS A 287 -19.83 -10.83 -10.29
CA LYS A 287 -19.71 -12.09 -11.04
C LYS A 287 -19.22 -11.80 -12.45
N GLY A 288 -17.90 -11.92 -12.64
CA GLY A 288 -17.24 -11.95 -13.96
C GLY A 288 -17.66 -13.14 -14.82
N LEU A 289 -18.93 -13.20 -15.24
CA LEU A 289 -19.48 -14.16 -16.20
C LEU A 289 -19.03 -13.82 -17.63
N GLY A 290 -17.75 -13.50 -17.85
CA GLY A 290 -17.21 -13.19 -19.19
C GLY A 290 -17.88 -11.99 -19.91
N TYR A 291 -18.77 -11.26 -19.23
CA TYR A 291 -19.38 -10.04 -19.74
C TYR A 291 -18.54 -8.87 -19.24
N ILE A 292 -17.83 -8.25 -20.18
CA ILE A 292 -17.22 -6.94 -20.01
C ILE A 292 -18.37 -5.97 -19.70
N LEU A 293 -18.35 -5.30 -18.55
CA LEU A 293 -19.25 -4.15 -18.33
C LEU A 293 -18.90 -3.06 -19.34
N GLY A 294 -19.88 -2.70 -20.17
CA GLY A 294 -19.74 -1.70 -21.22
C GLY A 294 -19.24 -2.23 -22.56
N ASP A 295 -19.49 -1.46 -23.63
CA ASP A 295 -18.73 -1.59 -24.87
C ASP A 295 -17.24 -1.52 -24.51
N ALA A 296 -16.43 -2.41 -25.10
CA ALA A 296 -14.97 -2.36 -25.02
C ALA A 296 -14.42 -0.92 -25.19
N THR A 297 -15.10 -0.07 -25.96
CA THR A 297 -14.66 1.31 -26.23
C THR A 297 -15.24 2.39 -25.30
N GLY A 298 -16.12 2.04 -24.37
CA GLY A 298 -16.80 3.00 -23.48
C GLY A 298 -16.02 3.36 -22.21
N PRO A 299 -16.36 4.48 -21.53
CA PRO A 299 -15.79 4.84 -20.23
C PRO A 299 -16.13 3.79 -19.16
N ALA A 300 -15.24 3.62 -18.18
CA ALA A 300 -15.48 2.74 -17.05
C ALA A 300 -16.65 3.26 -16.19
N PRO A 301 -17.61 2.42 -15.77
CA PRO A 301 -18.69 2.83 -14.88
C PRO A 301 -18.19 3.36 -13.54
N ASP A 302 -18.84 4.39 -13.00
CA ASP A 302 -18.53 4.95 -11.68
C ASP A 302 -19.10 4.04 -10.58
N LEU A 303 -18.26 3.59 -9.64
CA LEU A 303 -18.72 3.03 -8.37
C LEU A 303 -18.16 3.86 -7.23
N ARG A 304 -19.05 4.45 -6.43
CA ARG A 304 -18.71 5.37 -5.34
C ARG A 304 -19.17 4.77 -4.03
N ILE A 305 -18.26 4.68 -3.07
CA ILE A 305 -18.51 4.21 -1.71
C ILE A 305 -18.00 5.30 -0.78
N VAL A 306 -18.90 5.93 -0.04
CA VAL A 306 -18.62 7.19 0.65
C VAL A 306 -19.17 7.16 2.06
N GLU A 307 -18.36 7.45 3.08
CA GLU A 307 -18.81 7.57 4.48
C GLU A 307 -19.57 6.33 5.00
N LEU A 308 -19.12 5.13 4.63
CA LEU A 308 -19.63 3.86 5.14
C LEU A 308 -18.59 3.16 6.02
N LYS A 309 -19.06 2.39 6.99
CA LYS A 309 -18.26 1.39 7.70
C LYS A 309 -18.55 0.00 7.15
N LEU A 310 -17.59 -0.67 6.54
CA LEU A 310 -17.71 -2.05 6.09
C LEU A 310 -17.02 -2.95 7.12
N GLU A 311 -17.76 -3.86 7.75
CA GLU A 311 -17.26 -4.67 8.86
C GLU A 311 -17.48 -6.16 8.63
N GLY A 312 -16.39 -6.94 8.68
CA GLY A 312 -16.41 -8.38 8.75
C GLY A 312 -16.40 -8.90 10.19
N THR A 313 -16.11 -10.19 10.37
CA THR A 313 -16.16 -10.88 11.67
C THR A 313 -14.81 -11.45 12.11
N PHE A 314 -13.74 -11.18 11.36
CA PHE A 314 -12.40 -11.70 11.64
C PHE A 314 -11.79 -11.06 12.90
N ASP A 315 -11.22 -11.90 13.77
CA ASP A 315 -10.43 -11.47 14.91
C ASP A 315 -8.95 -11.83 14.69
N PRO A 316 -8.08 -10.88 14.32
CA PRO A 316 -6.67 -11.14 14.05
C PRO A 316 -5.87 -11.64 15.27
N THR A 317 -6.41 -11.51 16.47
CA THR A 317 -5.73 -11.88 17.72
C THR A 317 -5.96 -13.33 18.12
N THR A 318 -7.01 -13.96 17.59
CA THR A 318 -7.40 -15.35 17.92
C THR A 318 -7.56 -16.24 16.68
N GLN A 319 -7.72 -15.65 15.49
CA GLN A 319 -7.93 -16.37 14.25
C GLN A 319 -6.73 -16.26 13.31
N VAL A 320 -6.40 -17.37 12.64
CA VAL A 320 -5.38 -17.40 11.58
C VAL A 320 -6.08 -17.31 10.24
N PRO A 321 -5.67 -16.41 9.33
CA PRO A 321 -6.18 -16.35 7.97
C PRO A 321 -6.03 -17.66 7.21
N SER A 322 -6.94 -17.90 6.26
CA SER A 322 -7.15 -19.17 5.56
C SER A 322 -5.97 -19.73 4.77
N ASP A 323 -4.89 -18.98 4.62
CA ASP A 323 -3.94 -19.18 3.53
C ASP A 323 -2.69 -19.97 3.97
N ILE A 324 -2.56 -20.25 5.27
CA ILE A 324 -1.44 -21.02 5.86
C ILE A 324 -1.71 -22.51 5.84
N VAL A 325 -2.98 -22.89 5.74
CA VAL A 325 -3.39 -24.28 5.62
C VAL A 325 -3.91 -24.42 4.20
N SER A 326 -3.08 -25.01 3.34
CA SER A 326 -3.49 -25.42 2.00
C SER A 326 -4.65 -26.42 2.13
N ASN A 327 -5.89 -25.93 2.23
CA ASN A 327 -7.16 -26.54 1.90
C ASN A 327 -8.32 -25.79 2.60
N TYR A 328 -9.15 -25.12 1.78
CA TYR A 328 -10.61 -25.07 1.87
C TYR A 328 -11.32 -24.90 3.24
N ASP A 329 -10.86 -24.05 4.16
CA ASP A 329 -11.80 -23.54 5.18
C ASP A 329 -12.67 -22.44 4.55
N THR A 330 -13.93 -22.79 4.30
CA THR A 330 -14.92 -21.97 3.62
C THR A 330 -15.54 -20.94 4.54
N SER A 331 -15.33 -21.06 5.86
CA SER A 331 -15.92 -20.21 6.89
C SER A 331 -15.23 -18.84 7.05
N MET A 332 -14.01 -18.68 6.50
CA MET A 332 -13.19 -17.47 6.65
C MET A 332 -13.09 -16.59 5.38
N ARG A 333 -13.81 -16.93 4.31
CA ARG A 333 -13.72 -16.27 2.99
C ARG A 333 -14.50 -14.95 2.88
N TRP A 334 -14.58 -14.19 3.96
CA TRP A 334 -15.28 -12.91 3.94
C TRP A 334 -14.38 -11.86 3.31
N LEU A 335 -14.76 -11.42 2.11
CA LEU A 335 -14.16 -10.28 1.46
C LEU A 335 -15.02 -9.04 1.74
N GLY A 336 -14.41 -7.88 1.92
CA GLY A 336 -15.20 -6.63 1.86
C GLY A 336 -15.75 -6.45 0.45
N MET A 337 -14.85 -6.48 -0.52
CA MET A 337 -15.14 -6.29 -1.93
C MET A 337 -14.38 -7.31 -2.77
N ARG A 338 -15.08 -7.93 -3.73
CA ARG A 338 -14.45 -8.69 -4.83
C ARG A 338 -14.97 -8.23 -6.17
N LEU A 339 -14.06 -7.68 -6.97
CA LEU A 339 -14.39 -7.05 -8.23
C LEU A 339 -13.66 -7.77 -9.36
N LEU A 340 -14.42 -8.10 -10.41
CA LEU A 340 -13.92 -8.75 -11.63
C LEU A 340 -14.28 -7.95 -12.88
N SER A 341 -14.68 -6.68 -12.74
CA SER A 341 -15.06 -5.81 -13.85
C SER A 341 -14.27 -4.52 -13.84
N ARG A 342 -14.31 -3.81 -14.98
CA ARG A 342 -13.70 -2.50 -15.14
C ARG A 342 -14.59 -1.45 -14.51
N LEU A 343 -14.01 -0.57 -13.71
CA LEU A 343 -14.71 0.44 -12.92
C LEU A 343 -13.82 1.67 -12.75
N ASP A 344 -14.42 2.84 -12.59
CA ASP A 344 -13.81 3.96 -11.87
C ASP A 344 -14.32 3.90 -10.43
N LEU A 345 -13.55 3.22 -9.59
CA LEU A 345 -13.88 2.92 -8.20
C LEU A 345 -13.34 4.04 -7.29
N ILE A 346 -14.29 4.73 -6.67
CA ILE A 346 -14.05 5.77 -5.67
C ILE A 346 -14.44 5.24 -4.30
N ILE A 347 -13.51 5.30 -3.36
CA ILE A 347 -13.78 4.99 -1.96
C ILE A 347 -13.29 6.19 -1.15
N SER A 348 -14.20 6.89 -0.47
CA SER A 348 -13.85 8.10 0.27
C SER A 348 -14.42 8.10 1.67
N GLN A 349 -13.58 8.39 2.67
CA GLN A 349 -13.99 8.52 4.07
C GLN A 349 -14.69 7.26 4.62
N CYS A 350 -14.31 6.08 4.11
CA CYS A 350 -14.84 4.79 4.57
C CYS A 350 -13.96 4.15 5.64
N ASP A 351 -14.57 3.33 6.48
CA ASP A 351 -13.87 2.48 7.46
C ASP A 351 -14.06 1.02 7.08
N PHE A 352 -12.98 0.26 7.02
CA PHE A 352 -13.01 -1.18 6.80
C PHE A 352 -12.45 -1.89 8.03
N ALA A 353 -13.12 -2.91 8.52
CA ALA A 353 -12.65 -3.64 9.70
C ALA A 353 -12.88 -5.15 9.59
N LYS A 354 -11.98 -5.94 10.18
CA LYS A 354 -12.23 -7.36 10.50
C LYS A 354 -12.52 -8.25 9.28
N PHE A 355 -11.79 -8.08 8.18
CA PHE A 355 -11.84 -9.01 7.03
C PHE A 355 -10.68 -10.01 7.07
N GLY A 356 -10.98 -11.31 6.91
CA GLY A 356 -10.04 -12.39 7.22
C GLY A 356 -9.16 -12.89 6.08
N THR A 357 -9.63 -12.87 4.83
CA THR A 357 -8.86 -13.30 3.64
C THR A 357 -8.37 -12.12 2.80
N GLY A 358 -9.21 -11.11 2.63
CA GLY A 358 -8.89 -9.87 1.91
C GLY A 358 -10.00 -8.85 2.11
N THR A 359 -9.66 -7.57 2.16
CA THR A 359 -10.65 -6.49 2.27
C THR A 359 -11.14 -6.07 0.90
N ILE A 360 -10.22 -5.84 -0.04
CA ILE A 360 -10.52 -5.49 -1.44
C ILE A 360 -9.71 -6.40 -2.35
N SER A 361 -10.40 -7.19 -3.16
CA SER A 361 -9.79 -8.01 -4.20
C SER A 361 -10.32 -7.56 -5.55
N TRP A 362 -9.47 -6.96 -6.38
CA TRP A 362 -9.85 -6.50 -7.70
C TRP A 362 -8.95 -7.14 -8.75
N ASN A 363 -9.57 -7.88 -9.67
CA ASN A 363 -8.90 -8.57 -10.76
C ASN A 363 -9.74 -8.46 -12.04
N PRO A 364 -9.79 -7.26 -12.66
CA PRO A 364 -10.55 -7.07 -13.88
C PRO A 364 -9.91 -7.86 -15.04
N PRO A 365 -10.68 -8.56 -15.88
CA PRO A 365 -10.15 -9.27 -17.02
C PRO A 365 -9.55 -8.25 -17.99
N ALA A 366 -8.28 -8.43 -18.34
CA ALA A 366 -7.75 -7.80 -19.54
C ALA A 366 -7.86 -8.82 -20.68
N ASP A 367 -8.75 -8.53 -21.62
CA ASP A 367 -8.79 -9.25 -22.87
C ASP A 367 -7.51 -8.89 -23.61
N ASN A 368 -6.53 -9.79 -23.58
CA ASN A 368 -5.22 -9.71 -24.25
C ASN A 368 -4.26 -8.57 -23.82
N ALA A 369 -2.96 -8.73 -24.10
CA ALA A 369 -1.87 -7.82 -23.71
C ALA A 369 -1.94 -6.40 -24.33
N ASN A 370 -3.00 -6.12 -25.11
CA ASN A 370 -3.28 -4.85 -25.78
C ASN A 370 -4.60 -4.23 -25.32
N SER A 371 -5.21 -4.74 -24.24
CA SER A 371 -6.39 -4.14 -23.63
C SER A 371 -6.10 -2.68 -23.24
N THR A 372 -6.67 -1.72 -23.97
CA THR A 372 -6.60 -0.28 -23.71
C THR A 372 -7.59 0.17 -22.62
N TYR A 373 -8.19 -0.79 -21.91
CA TYR A 373 -9.38 -0.53 -21.12
C TYR A 373 -9.01 -0.05 -19.72
N PRO A 374 -9.32 1.21 -19.38
CA PRO A 374 -8.96 1.76 -18.10
C PRO A 374 -9.86 1.18 -16.99
N SER A 375 -9.24 0.94 -15.85
CA SER A 375 -9.86 0.76 -14.55
C SER A 375 -9.16 1.72 -13.60
N HIS A 376 -9.86 2.29 -12.64
CA HIS A 376 -9.25 3.23 -11.70
C HIS A 376 -9.70 2.92 -10.28
N LEU A 377 -8.75 2.88 -9.35
CA LEU A 377 -9.04 2.90 -7.90
C LEU A 377 -8.55 4.22 -7.35
N HIS A 378 -9.39 4.93 -6.60
CA HIS A 378 -8.95 6.01 -5.73
C HIS A 378 -9.58 5.84 -4.34
N MET A 379 -8.76 5.45 -3.37
CA MET A 379 -9.12 5.47 -1.95
C MET A 379 -8.59 6.76 -1.32
N ASP A 380 -9.48 7.52 -0.69
CA ASP A 380 -9.13 8.79 -0.04
C ASP A 380 -9.69 8.86 1.40
N ASP A 381 -8.84 9.26 2.36
CA ASP A 381 -9.20 9.47 3.78
C ASP A 381 -9.91 8.26 4.44
N CYS A 382 -9.54 7.04 4.04
CA CYS A 382 -10.15 5.81 4.53
C CYS A 382 -9.31 5.17 5.64
N THR A 383 -9.98 4.46 6.56
CA THR A 383 -9.32 3.59 7.54
C THR A 383 -9.56 2.12 7.22
N MET A 384 -8.55 1.28 7.45
CA MET A 384 -8.66 -0.17 7.38
C MET A 384 -7.99 -0.79 8.60
N THR A 385 -8.76 -1.43 9.49
CA THR A 385 -8.26 -1.96 10.76
C THR A 385 -8.54 -3.45 10.92
N ASP A 386 -7.82 -4.09 11.85
CA ASP A 386 -8.08 -5.47 12.28
C ASP A 386 -8.19 -6.49 11.12
N PHE A 387 -7.49 -6.22 10.01
CA PHE A 387 -7.54 -7.07 8.83
C PHE A 387 -6.59 -8.29 8.95
N GLY A 388 -7.01 -9.38 8.32
CA GLY A 388 -6.23 -10.61 8.09
C GLY A 388 -5.89 -10.81 6.62
N GLY A 389 -5.46 -12.03 6.28
CA GLY A 389 -5.31 -12.49 4.90
C GLY A 389 -3.94 -12.27 4.26
N GLN A 390 -3.66 -12.99 3.16
CA GLN A 390 -2.45 -12.85 2.35
C GLN A 390 -2.36 -11.49 1.65
N TYR A 391 -3.47 -10.81 1.34
CA TYR A 391 -3.47 -9.46 0.75
C TYR A 391 -4.77 -8.73 1.12
N PRO A 392 -4.78 -7.86 2.13
CA PRO A 392 -5.92 -7.02 2.45
C PRO A 392 -6.41 -6.22 1.24
N ILE A 393 -5.48 -5.67 0.45
CA ILE A 393 -5.78 -5.10 -0.86
C ILE A 393 -4.97 -5.82 -1.92
N TYR A 394 -5.67 -6.58 -2.77
CA TYR A 394 -5.10 -7.26 -3.92
C TYR A 394 -5.62 -6.65 -5.22
N LEU A 395 -4.72 -6.13 -6.03
CA LEU A 395 -5.01 -5.51 -7.33
C LEU A 395 -4.24 -6.30 -8.39
N GLY A 396 -4.90 -7.35 -8.88
CA GLY A 396 -4.32 -8.40 -9.72
C GLY A 396 -4.77 -8.37 -11.17
N GLY A 397 -4.14 -9.24 -11.98
CA GLY A 397 -4.47 -9.47 -13.40
C GLY A 397 -3.26 -10.00 -14.17
N PRO A 398 -3.41 -11.02 -15.04
CA PRO A 398 -2.29 -11.61 -15.80
C PRO A 398 -1.75 -10.72 -16.94
N SER A 399 -2.18 -9.46 -17.02
CA SER A 399 -2.12 -8.63 -18.22
C SER A 399 -2.06 -7.15 -17.85
N GLU A 400 -1.33 -6.38 -18.65
CA GLU A 400 -1.10 -4.96 -18.38
C GLU A 400 -2.39 -4.17 -18.45
N HIS A 401 -2.58 -3.28 -17.47
CA HIS A 401 -3.60 -2.26 -17.50
C HIS A 401 -2.97 -0.92 -17.90
N ALA A 402 -2.72 -0.75 -19.20
CA ALA A 402 -1.83 0.27 -19.77
C ALA A 402 -2.23 1.73 -19.47
N THR A 403 -3.48 2.00 -19.13
CA THR A 403 -4.00 3.35 -18.81
C THR A 403 -4.56 3.46 -17.40
N SER A 404 -4.57 2.35 -16.65
CA SER A 404 -5.23 2.27 -15.37
C SER A 404 -4.41 2.89 -14.25
N THR A 405 -5.12 3.43 -13.26
CA THR A 405 -4.52 4.17 -12.15
C THR A 405 -5.00 3.61 -10.83
N ILE A 406 -4.08 3.36 -9.90
CA ILE A 406 -4.40 3.06 -8.51
C ILE A 406 -3.87 4.21 -7.66
N SER A 407 -4.71 4.67 -6.73
CA SER A 407 -4.37 5.77 -5.85
C SER A 407 -4.85 5.56 -4.42
N PHE A 408 -3.97 5.87 -3.48
CA PHE A 408 -4.25 5.91 -2.05
C PHE A 408 -3.80 7.26 -1.50
N THR A 409 -4.73 8.08 -0.99
CA THR A 409 -4.44 9.41 -0.48
C THR A 409 -4.99 9.58 0.93
N GLY A 410 -4.12 9.91 1.89
CA GLY A 410 -4.57 10.11 3.27
C GLY A 410 -5.15 8.86 3.94
N CYS A 411 -4.89 7.66 3.44
CA CYS A 411 -5.45 6.44 4.04
C CYS A 411 -4.63 5.94 5.24
N ARG A 412 -5.30 5.26 6.17
CA ARG A 412 -4.67 4.51 7.25
C ARG A 412 -4.96 3.02 7.12
N PHE A 413 -3.91 2.22 7.21
CA PHE A 413 -4.00 0.76 7.25
C PHE A 413 -3.33 0.27 8.52
N ASP A 414 -4.12 -0.15 9.49
CA ASP A 414 -3.66 -0.44 10.84
C ASP A 414 -3.99 -1.88 11.22
N GLN A 415 -3.05 -2.79 11.01
CA GLN A 415 -3.19 -4.15 11.53
C GLN A 415 -3.26 -4.11 13.06
N ASN A 416 -4.00 -5.02 13.69
CA ASN A 416 -4.06 -5.06 15.15
C ASN A 416 -2.64 -5.30 15.73
N PRO A 417 -2.14 -4.48 16.67
CA PRO A 417 -0.83 -4.68 17.31
C PRO A 417 -0.64 -6.02 18.02
N LEU A 418 -1.75 -6.68 18.35
CA LEU A 418 -1.82 -7.97 19.02
C LEU A 418 -2.13 -9.11 18.04
N SER A 419 -2.05 -8.85 16.73
CA SER A 419 -2.28 -9.85 15.69
C SER A 419 -1.33 -11.02 15.84
N LEU A 420 -1.85 -12.19 15.50
CA LEU A 420 -1.05 -13.38 15.30
C LEU A 420 -0.08 -13.16 14.11
N SER A 421 1.22 -13.22 14.39
CA SER A 421 2.29 -13.21 13.39
C SER A 421 2.16 -14.46 12.57
N SER A 422 2.01 -14.30 11.28
CA SER A 422 1.77 -15.42 10.38
C SER A 422 2.87 -15.49 9.36
N ASP A 423 3.28 -16.70 9.00
CA ASP A 423 4.15 -16.89 7.83
C ASP A 423 3.34 -16.89 6.51
N ALA A 424 2.07 -16.44 6.52
CA ALA A 424 1.35 -16.19 5.28
C ALA A 424 2.08 -15.05 4.56
N TRP A 425 2.22 -15.15 3.26
CA TRP A 425 2.94 -14.13 2.51
C TRP A 425 2.10 -12.84 2.39
N ARG A 426 2.06 -11.99 3.43
CA ARG A 426 1.15 -10.83 3.51
C ARG A 426 1.71 -9.51 2.98
N ALA A 427 1.13 -8.94 1.93
CA ALA A 427 1.33 -7.50 1.68
C ALA A 427 0.02 -6.74 1.87
N VAL A 428 0.03 -5.65 2.64
CA VAL A 428 -1.18 -4.85 2.90
C VAL A 428 -1.79 -4.40 1.57
N ILE A 429 -0.94 -3.86 0.69
CA ILE A 429 -1.31 -3.49 -0.67
C ILE A 429 -0.39 -4.22 -1.64
N ARG A 430 -0.99 -4.93 -2.59
CA ARG A 430 -0.30 -5.52 -3.73
C ARG A 430 -0.93 -5.06 -5.04
N SER A 431 -0.17 -4.26 -5.79
CA SER A 431 -0.46 -3.86 -7.18
C SER A 431 0.46 -4.61 -8.13
N ASP A 432 -0.14 -5.45 -8.98
CA ASP A 432 0.58 -6.35 -9.88
C ASP A 432 0.99 -5.67 -11.21
N SER A 433 0.05 -5.42 -12.13
CA SER A 433 0.31 -4.99 -13.52
C SER A 433 -0.36 -3.66 -13.91
N TRP A 434 -0.57 -2.78 -12.92
CA TRP A 434 -1.21 -1.48 -13.12
C TRP A 434 -0.20 -0.40 -13.51
N ARG A 435 -0.50 0.34 -14.59
CA ARG A 435 0.45 1.30 -15.18
C ARG A 435 0.82 2.43 -14.24
N ASN A 436 -0.19 3.04 -13.61
CA ASN A 436 -0.02 4.27 -12.85
C ASN A 436 -0.34 4.02 -11.38
N ASN A 437 0.60 4.29 -10.49
CA ASN A 437 0.45 4.08 -9.05
C ASN A 437 0.81 5.38 -8.33
N HIS A 438 -0.11 5.90 -7.53
CA HIS A 438 0.10 7.09 -6.72
C HIS A 438 -0.26 6.81 -5.25
N MET A 439 0.60 7.18 -4.32
CA MET A 439 0.33 7.04 -2.89
C MET A 439 0.88 8.26 -2.16
N ARG A 440 0.02 8.94 -1.39
CA ARG A 440 0.46 10.08 -0.57
C ARG A 440 -0.28 10.23 0.75
N GLY A 441 0.41 10.72 1.78
CA GLY A 441 -0.20 11.01 3.07
C GLY A 441 -0.68 9.77 3.82
N CYS A 442 -0.21 8.57 3.45
CA CYS A 442 -0.70 7.31 4.03
C CYS A 442 0.09 6.86 5.26
N ASP A 443 -0.60 6.21 6.19
CA ASP A 443 -0.07 5.59 7.40
C ASP A 443 -0.35 4.08 7.36
N ILE A 444 0.71 3.25 7.34
CA ILE A 444 0.57 1.80 7.23
C ILE A 444 1.32 1.09 8.36
N PHE A 445 0.64 0.17 9.03
CA PHE A 445 1.20 -0.71 10.06
C PHE A 445 0.88 -2.18 9.84
N HIS A 446 1.90 -3.01 9.97
CA HIS A 446 1.85 -4.41 9.64
C HIS A 446 2.93 -5.23 10.39
N LEU A 447 2.62 -6.46 10.77
CA LEU A 447 3.48 -7.30 11.62
C LEU A 447 4.07 -8.52 10.90
N ASP A 448 3.91 -8.63 9.59
CA ASP A 448 4.40 -9.79 8.83
C ASP A 448 5.93 -9.84 8.73
N ASN A 449 6.46 -11.05 8.73
CA ASN A 449 7.89 -11.36 8.72
C ASN A 449 8.42 -11.94 7.40
N THR A 450 7.57 -12.02 6.38
CA THR A 450 7.92 -12.57 5.06
C THR A 450 7.64 -11.62 3.91
N GLN A 451 6.84 -10.58 4.12
CA GLN A 451 6.39 -9.70 3.06
C GLN A 451 6.34 -8.21 3.45
N ALA A 452 6.36 -7.38 2.41
CA ALA A 452 6.35 -5.94 2.53
C ALA A 452 5.00 -5.38 2.96
N ASN A 453 4.98 -4.14 3.45
CA ASN A 453 3.72 -3.41 3.63
C ASN A 453 3.05 -3.16 2.29
N VAL A 454 3.82 -2.66 1.31
CA VAL A 454 3.30 -2.32 -0.01
C VAL A 454 4.18 -2.92 -1.12
N LYS A 455 3.53 -3.40 -2.17
CA LYS A 455 4.17 -3.78 -3.43
C LYS A 455 3.51 -3.06 -4.59
N LEU A 456 4.29 -2.32 -5.36
CA LEU A 456 3.83 -1.58 -6.54
C LEU A 456 4.57 -2.07 -7.78
N GLY A 457 3.82 -2.17 -8.90
CA GLY A 457 4.34 -2.76 -10.13
C GLY A 457 4.99 -4.11 -9.85
N ASN A 458 4.38 -4.95 -9.03
CA ASN A 458 4.99 -6.17 -8.53
C ASN A 458 5.22 -7.17 -9.67
N THR A 459 4.29 -7.29 -10.60
CA THR A 459 4.37 -8.17 -11.78
C THR A 459 4.10 -7.37 -13.06
N PRO A 460 4.95 -6.39 -13.40
CA PRO A 460 4.72 -5.58 -14.58
C PRO A 460 4.83 -6.48 -15.81
N SER A 461 3.93 -6.29 -16.77
CA SER A 461 3.94 -7.03 -18.03
C SER A 461 4.61 -6.25 -19.16
N LYS A 462 4.93 -4.96 -18.95
CA LYS A 462 5.77 -4.11 -19.80
C LYS A 462 6.56 -3.08 -18.97
N ASP A 463 7.58 -2.50 -19.57
CA ASP A 463 8.36 -1.40 -18.99
C ASP A 463 7.55 -0.08 -18.97
N GLY A 464 7.93 0.83 -18.08
CA GLY A 464 7.47 2.22 -18.02
C GLY A 464 6.32 2.47 -17.06
N THR A 465 6.04 1.51 -16.17
CA THR A 465 5.16 1.73 -15.02
C THR A 465 5.57 3.01 -14.29
N VAL A 466 4.60 3.87 -14.03
CA VAL A 466 4.79 5.12 -13.29
C VAL A 466 4.38 4.91 -11.85
N ILE A 467 5.28 5.21 -10.92
CA ILE A 467 5.06 5.05 -9.48
C ILE A 467 5.46 6.34 -8.79
N ASN A 468 4.55 6.93 -8.04
CA ASN A 468 4.80 8.14 -7.26
C ASN A 468 4.33 7.91 -5.82
N VAL A 469 5.27 7.74 -4.89
CA VAL A 469 4.99 7.56 -3.47
C VAL A 469 5.67 8.69 -2.71
N HIS A 470 4.90 9.47 -1.98
CA HIS A 470 5.47 10.54 -1.17
C HIS A 470 4.70 10.81 0.11
N SER A 471 5.36 11.34 1.13
CA SER A 471 4.69 11.76 2.37
C SER A 471 3.95 10.62 3.08
N CYS A 472 4.55 9.43 3.12
CA CYS A 472 3.96 8.22 3.72
C CYS A 472 4.77 7.70 4.90
N ALA A 473 4.11 7.03 5.83
CA ALA A 473 4.74 6.32 6.93
C ALA A 473 4.42 4.81 6.89
N PHE A 474 5.45 4.00 7.07
CA PHE A 474 5.39 2.55 7.08
C PHE A 474 5.99 2.02 8.37
N GLU A 475 5.22 1.31 9.18
CA GLU A 475 5.68 0.69 10.41
C GLU A 475 5.57 -0.83 10.34
N GLY A 476 6.68 -1.51 10.60
CA GLY A 476 6.77 -2.96 10.54
C GLY A 476 6.80 -3.52 9.11
N GLY A 477 6.39 -4.78 8.98
CA GLY A 477 6.59 -5.60 7.79
C GLY A 477 8.01 -6.13 7.64
N TYR A 478 8.21 -7.08 6.73
CA TYR A 478 9.52 -7.54 6.31
C TYR A 478 10.26 -6.43 5.54
N GLN A 479 9.49 -5.66 4.77
CA GLN A 479 9.90 -4.48 4.01
C GLN A 479 8.83 -3.39 4.12
N ALA A 480 9.21 -2.13 3.97
CA ALA A 480 8.22 -1.05 3.82
C ALA A 480 7.61 -1.08 2.41
N LEU A 481 8.46 -1.08 1.38
CA LEU A 481 8.01 -0.97 -0.01
C LEU A 481 8.84 -1.82 -0.96
N ILE A 482 8.15 -2.52 -1.86
CA ILE A 482 8.72 -3.25 -3.00
C ILE A 482 8.33 -2.58 -4.31
N ILE A 483 9.31 -2.38 -5.20
CA ILE A 483 9.13 -1.89 -6.57
C ILE A 483 9.65 -2.93 -7.57
N GLY A 484 8.74 -3.66 -8.21
CA GLY A 484 9.08 -4.81 -9.03
C GLY A 484 9.63 -5.97 -8.20
N ALA A 485 9.03 -7.16 -8.30
CA ALA A 485 9.57 -8.37 -7.67
C ALA A 485 9.17 -9.69 -8.34
N ASN A 486 8.27 -9.68 -9.31
CA ASN A 486 7.64 -10.87 -9.89
C ASN A 486 7.17 -10.62 -11.35
N SER A 487 7.98 -10.02 -12.23
CA SER A 487 7.53 -9.79 -13.63
C SER A 487 7.12 -11.09 -14.34
N ILE A 488 6.07 -11.04 -15.18
CA ILE A 488 5.54 -12.23 -15.86
C ILE A 488 6.02 -12.21 -17.31
N ALA A 489 6.89 -13.15 -17.68
CA ALA A 489 7.07 -13.55 -19.08
C ALA A 489 6.15 -14.74 -19.37
N ARG A 490 4.97 -14.44 -19.95
CA ARG A 490 3.96 -15.36 -20.53
C ARG A 490 4.04 -16.84 -20.12
N GLY A 491 3.32 -17.18 -19.05
CA GLY A 491 2.64 -18.48 -18.95
C GLY A 491 3.15 -19.46 -17.88
N LYS A 492 4.22 -19.16 -17.15
CA LYS A 492 4.60 -19.92 -15.95
C LYS A 492 5.18 -18.97 -14.89
N PHE A 493 4.71 -19.09 -13.66
CA PHE A 493 5.26 -18.36 -12.51
C PHE A 493 6.71 -18.78 -12.31
N SER A 494 7.65 -17.98 -12.81
CA SER A 494 9.08 -18.10 -12.52
C SER A 494 9.64 -16.70 -12.47
N GLU A 495 10.22 -16.34 -11.32
CA GLU A 495 11.09 -15.18 -11.03
C GLU A 495 11.29 -14.26 -12.24
N GLY A 496 10.43 -13.25 -12.32
CA GLY A 496 10.45 -12.27 -13.38
C GLY A 496 11.75 -11.47 -13.41
N GLY A 497 12.26 -11.24 -14.62
CA GLY A 497 13.42 -10.37 -14.84
C GLY A 497 13.17 -8.91 -14.44
N SER A 498 14.26 -8.17 -14.28
CA SER A 498 14.23 -6.72 -14.04
C SER A 498 13.57 -5.94 -15.19
N SER A 499 12.94 -4.80 -14.87
CA SER A 499 12.22 -3.92 -15.83
C SER A 499 12.65 -2.45 -15.66
N ALA A 500 12.44 -1.63 -16.68
CA ALA A 500 12.59 -0.17 -16.57
C ALA A 500 11.26 0.46 -16.14
N MET A 501 11.28 1.35 -15.16
CA MET A 501 10.12 2.05 -14.63
C MET A 501 10.38 3.56 -14.58
N ASN A 502 9.37 4.33 -14.21
CA ASN A 502 9.50 5.73 -13.81
C ASN A 502 8.96 5.87 -12.38
N ALA A 503 9.77 5.44 -11.40
CA ALA A 503 9.37 5.34 -10.00
C ALA A 503 10.09 6.38 -9.11
N ILE A 504 9.33 7.11 -8.29
CA ILE A 504 9.83 8.12 -7.35
C ILE A 504 9.27 7.84 -5.97
N ILE A 505 10.17 7.66 -5.00
CA ILE A 505 9.89 7.48 -3.59
C ILE A 505 10.50 8.68 -2.85
N ASP A 506 9.67 9.64 -2.46
CA ASP A 506 10.11 10.94 -1.95
C ASP A 506 9.47 11.28 -0.60
N GLY A 507 10.26 11.34 0.47
CA GLY A 507 9.72 11.74 1.78
C GLY A 507 8.89 10.65 2.44
N VAL A 508 9.45 9.46 2.58
CA VAL A 508 8.84 8.32 3.28
C VAL A 508 9.54 8.07 4.62
N ILE A 509 8.77 7.79 5.67
CA ILE A 509 9.29 7.32 6.96
C ILE A 509 9.03 5.81 7.08
N SER A 510 10.08 5.01 7.20
CA SER A 510 9.99 3.56 7.40
C SER A 510 10.55 3.16 8.77
N VAL A 511 9.71 2.61 9.65
CA VAL A 511 10.06 2.17 11.00
C VAL A 511 10.10 0.65 11.05
N MET A 512 11.29 0.07 11.10
CA MET A 512 11.53 -1.36 11.02
C MET A 512 11.39 -2.01 12.39
N ASN A 513 10.40 -2.89 12.52
CA ASN A 513 10.15 -3.63 13.74
C ASN A 513 10.97 -4.94 13.79
N TYR A 514 10.65 -5.86 14.70
CA TYR A 514 11.36 -7.14 14.88
C TYR A 514 11.40 -8.03 13.62
N ALA A 515 10.50 -7.82 12.66
CA ALA A 515 10.40 -8.55 11.41
C ALA A 515 11.22 -7.90 10.27
N GLY A 516 11.54 -6.61 10.39
CA GLY A 516 12.20 -5.84 9.34
C GLY A 516 13.53 -6.44 8.88
N HIS A 517 13.63 -6.66 7.57
CA HIS A 517 14.83 -7.15 6.88
C HIS A 517 15.54 -6.04 6.11
N GLN A 518 14.76 -5.18 5.46
CA GLN A 518 15.22 -4.04 4.68
C GLN A 518 14.07 -3.08 4.45
N ALA A 519 14.31 -1.78 4.30
CA ALA A 519 13.21 -0.83 4.17
C ALA A 519 12.64 -0.81 2.74
N PHE A 520 13.49 -0.66 1.73
CA PHE A 520 13.08 -0.65 0.33
C PHE A 520 13.76 -1.77 -0.45
N TYR A 521 13.02 -2.34 -1.38
CA TYR A 521 13.51 -3.39 -2.27
C TYR A 521 13.03 -3.13 -3.69
N THR A 522 13.95 -3.18 -4.65
CA THR A 522 13.57 -3.05 -6.05
C THR A 522 14.33 -4.01 -6.95
N VAL A 523 13.61 -4.53 -7.94
CA VAL A 523 14.21 -5.22 -9.09
C VAL A 523 14.07 -4.41 -10.37
N ALA A 524 13.70 -3.13 -10.26
CA ALA A 524 13.49 -2.22 -11.39
C ALA A 524 14.64 -1.21 -11.50
N SER A 525 14.87 -0.75 -12.73
CA SER A 525 15.65 0.45 -13.06
C SER A 525 14.73 1.66 -13.26
N GLY A 526 15.27 2.87 -13.35
CA GLY A 526 14.46 4.09 -13.44
C GLY A 526 13.72 4.37 -12.13
N VAL A 527 14.44 4.23 -11.01
CA VAL A 527 13.90 4.39 -9.67
C VAL A 527 14.68 5.48 -8.94
N THR A 528 14.00 6.45 -8.34
CA THR A 528 14.58 7.48 -7.49
C THR A 528 14.03 7.35 -6.08
N ILE A 529 14.93 7.20 -5.10
CA ILE A 529 14.64 7.08 -3.68
C ILE A 529 15.32 8.26 -2.99
N ARG A 530 14.53 9.27 -2.58
CA ARG A 530 15.07 10.48 -1.96
C ARG A 530 14.29 11.01 -0.76
N ASN A 531 14.95 11.77 0.11
CA ASN A 531 14.36 12.35 1.33
C ASN A 531 13.68 11.33 2.26
N ASN A 532 14.08 10.07 2.24
CA ASN A 532 13.43 9.05 3.05
C ASN A 532 14.18 8.84 4.37
N LEU A 533 13.43 8.53 5.43
CA LEU A 533 13.95 8.20 6.75
C LEU A 533 13.66 6.73 7.08
N CYS A 534 14.71 5.94 7.29
CA CYS A 534 14.59 4.59 7.84
C CYS A 534 15.06 4.55 9.29
N ILE A 535 14.22 4.04 10.18
CA ILE A 535 14.53 3.84 11.60
C ILE A 535 14.45 2.34 11.90
N VAL A 536 15.57 1.76 12.34
CA VAL A 536 15.62 0.39 12.86
C VAL A 536 15.62 0.47 14.38
N ALA A 537 14.47 0.17 14.97
CA ALA A 537 14.21 0.35 16.38
C ALA A 537 15.02 -0.62 17.26
N GLY A 538 15.38 -0.14 18.46
CA GLY A 538 16.31 -0.81 19.38
C GLY A 538 15.78 -2.03 20.14
N GLN A 539 14.91 -2.84 19.53
CA GLN A 539 14.50 -4.16 20.02
C GLN A 539 15.22 -5.31 19.31
N ALA A 540 15.06 -6.52 19.85
CA ALA A 540 15.55 -7.75 19.23
C ALA A 540 14.80 -8.08 17.92
N LYS A 541 15.50 -8.72 16.99
CA LYS A 541 14.93 -9.29 15.76
C LYS A 541 14.44 -10.73 16.00
N ILE A 542 13.34 -11.15 15.37
CA ILE A 542 12.87 -12.54 15.45
C ILE A 542 13.74 -13.51 14.62
N ASN A 543 13.79 -14.77 15.05
CA ASN A 543 14.76 -15.81 14.61
C ASN A 543 14.51 -16.42 13.23
N TYR A 544 13.44 -16.00 12.54
CA TYR A 544 12.96 -16.66 11.32
C TYR A 544 13.49 -16.04 10.01
N GLY A 545 14.49 -15.15 10.07
CA GLY A 545 15.05 -14.56 8.86
C GLY A 545 16.40 -13.87 9.05
N ASN A 546 17.05 -13.60 7.93
CA ASN A 546 18.29 -12.81 7.79
C ASN A 546 18.23 -11.53 8.64
N ALA A 547 19.35 -11.09 9.22
CA ALA A 547 19.47 -9.81 9.94
C ALA A 547 18.86 -8.63 9.15
N PHE A 548 18.56 -7.50 9.82
CA PHE A 548 18.32 -6.29 9.02
C PHE A 548 19.61 -5.97 8.27
N LYS A 549 19.54 -5.91 6.94
CA LYS A 549 20.72 -5.83 6.06
C LYS A 549 20.98 -4.42 5.58
N ASN A 550 19.96 -3.76 5.07
CA ASN A 550 20.14 -2.49 4.36
C ASN A 550 18.90 -1.59 4.38
N PHE A 551 19.10 -0.30 4.13
CA PHE A 551 17.97 0.59 3.81
C PHE A 551 17.37 0.16 2.48
N VAL A 552 18.18 0.17 1.42
CA VAL A 552 17.75 -0.13 0.05
C VAL A 552 18.47 -1.36 -0.48
N GLU A 553 17.73 -2.37 -0.92
CA GLU A 553 18.25 -3.46 -1.75
C GLU A 553 17.83 -3.22 -3.20
N VAL A 554 18.81 -3.19 -4.10
CA VAL A 554 18.58 -3.26 -5.54
C VAL A 554 19.04 -4.63 -6.02
N LYS A 555 18.12 -5.42 -6.55
CA LYS A 555 18.41 -6.78 -6.98
C LYS A 555 18.16 -6.95 -8.47
N ALA A 556 19.22 -7.21 -9.21
CA ALA A 556 19.10 -7.60 -10.62
C ALA A 556 18.63 -9.06 -10.68
N MET A 557 17.50 -9.31 -11.35
CA MET A 557 16.95 -10.65 -11.55
C MET A 557 17.09 -11.07 -13.01
N TYR A 558 17.65 -12.26 -13.24
CA TYR A 558 17.68 -12.92 -14.53
C TYR A 558 16.49 -13.86 -14.68
N GLY A 559 15.70 -13.72 -15.75
CA GLY A 559 14.62 -14.64 -16.05
C GLY A 559 15.17 -16.04 -16.33
N ALA A 560 14.92 -17.00 -15.43
CA ALA A 560 15.48 -18.35 -15.52
C ALA A 560 14.93 -19.22 -16.67
N TYR A 561 13.98 -18.73 -17.48
CA TYR A 561 13.35 -19.51 -18.55
C TYR A 561 13.89 -19.13 -19.95
N GLN A 562 14.77 -19.99 -20.47
CA GLN A 562 15.47 -19.83 -21.76
C GLN A 562 14.63 -20.09 -23.03
N GLU A 563 13.34 -20.42 -22.93
CA GLU A 563 12.59 -20.96 -24.08
C GLU A 563 11.70 -19.96 -24.85
N SER A 564 11.67 -18.68 -24.49
CA SER A 564 11.01 -17.65 -25.31
C SER A 564 11.78 -16.31 -25.23
N PRO A 565 12.13 -15.68 -26.36
CA PRO A 565 13.04 -14.54 -26.42
C PRO A 565 12.36 -13.21 -26.05
N VAL A 566 11.55 -13.17 -24.99
CA VAL A 566 11.24 -11.89 -24.34
C VAL A 566 12.39 -11.61 -23.37
N GLN A 567 13.57 -11.34 -23.95
CA GLN A 567 14.66 -10.71 -23.25
C GLN A 567 14.18 -9.28 -22.97
N PHE A 568 13.91 -8.95 -21.70
CA PHE A 568 13.90 -7.53 -21.31
C PHE A 568 15.24 -6.95 -21.76
N ASP A 569 15.19 -5.85 -22.51
CA ASP A 569 16.36 -5.34 -23.20
C ASP A 569 17.40 -4.92 -22.16
N ALA A 570 18.47 -5.71 -22.05
CA ALA A 570 19.56 -5.45 -21.12
C ALA A 570 20.18 -4.07 -21.35
N ASN A 571 20.04 -3.50 -22.55
CA ASN A 571 20.47 -2.13 -22.84
C ASN A 571 19.53 -1.09 -22.21
N ILE A 572 18.21 -1.33 -22.17
CA ILE A 572 17.24 -0.41 -21.55
C ILE A 572 17.34 -0.49 -20.02
N VAL A 573 17.28 -1.70 -19.46
CA VAL A 573 17.30 -1.93 -18.01
C VAL A 573 18.65 -1.55 -17.39
N GLY A 574 19.75 -1.68 -18.13
CA GLY A 574 21.08 -1.26 -17.67
C GLY A 574 21.29 0.26 -17.66
N ASN A 575 20.60 1.00 -18.53
CA ASN A 575 20.84 2.43 -18.75
C ASN A 575 19.96 3.33 -17.86
N ALA A 576 18.71 2.94 -17.58
CA ALA A 576 17.84 3.72 -16.70
C ALA A 576 18.41 3.74 -15.27
N PRO A 577 18.64 4.93 -14.66
CA PRO A 577 19.35 5.01 -13.39
C PRO A 577 18.50 4.52 -12.22
N VAL A 578 19.19 3.94 -11.22
CA VAL A 578 18.67 3.86 -9.85
C VAL A 578 19.39 4.90 -9.00
N ARG A 579 18.66 5.88 -8.47
CA ARG A 579 19.23 7.00 -7.71
C ARG A 579 18.77 6.97 -6.26
N ILE A 580 19.71 7.03 -5.33
CA ILE A 580 19.47 6.96 -3.88
C ILE A 580 20.18 8.14 -3.23
N TYR A 581 19.46 9.21 -2.88
CA TYR A 581 20.09 10.41 -2.33
C TYR A 581 19.28 11.17 -1.28
N ASN A 582 19.94 11.95 -0.43
CA ASN A 582 19.33 12.65 0.69
C ASN A 582 18.44 11.76 1.58
N ASN A 583 18.79 10.49 1.76
CA ASN A 583 18.07 9.61 2.69
C ASN A 583 18.80 9.55 4.03
N THR A 584 18.08 9.34 5.12
CA THR A 584 18.64 9.11 6.45
C THR A 584 18.32 7.70 6.93
N MET A 585 19.34 6.92 7.30
CA MET A 585 19.17 5.64 7.99
C MET A 585 19.68 5.75 9.43
N ARG A 586 18.80 5.44 10.38
CA ARG A 586 19.14 5.34 11.80
C ARG A 586 18.95 3.92 12.30
N VAL A 587 19.96 3.38 12.96
CA VAL A 587 19.93 2.04 13.55
C VAL A 587 20.21 2.10 15.04
N ASP A 588 19.15 1.92 15.84
CA ASP A 588 19.22 1.92 17.30
C ASP A 588 19.34 0.50 17.89
N ARG A 589 19.47 -0.54 17.04
CA ARG A 589 19.82 -1.89 17.48
C ARG A 589 21.28 -1.98 17.88
N THR A 590 21.57 -2.83 18.87
CA THR A 590 22.93 -3.35 19.08
C THR A 590 23.22 -4.49 18.11
N TYR A 591 24.50 -4.85 17.98
CA TYR A 591 24.94 -6.01 17.23
C TYR A 591 24.15 -7.29 17.56
N LEU A 592 24.02 -7.60 18.86
CA LEU A 592 23.29 -8.79 19.33
C LEU A 592 21.80 -8.75 19.03
N GLN A 593 21.20 -7.56 19.05
CA GLN A 593 19.79 -7.38 18.72
C GLN A 593 19.51 -7.55 17.23
N ASN A 594 20.50 -7.31 16.35
CA ASN A 594 20.36 -7.48 14.91
C ASN A 594 20.73 -8.90 14.43
N SER A 595 21.55 -9.63 15.18
CA SER A 595 21.97 -11.00 14.84
C SER A 595 20.87 -12.04 15.10
N SER A 596 20.70 -13.01 14.19
CA SER A 596 19.89 -14.20 14.47
C SER A 596 20.62 -15.13 15.47
N VAL A 597 19.88 -15.88 16.31
CA VAL A 597 20.44 -16.79 17.35
C VAL A 597 21.38 -17.84 16.79
N SER A 598 21.37 -18.06 15.48
CA SER A 598 22.35 -18.92 14.80
C SER A 598 23.78 -18.41 14.95
N GLY A 599 24.00 -17.14 15.31
CA GLY A 599 25.33 -16.57 15.56
C GLY A 599 26.22 -16.46 14.30
N VAL A 600 25.64 -16.66 13.11
CA VAL A 600 26.39 -16.88 11.86
C VAL A 600 26.42 -15.67 10.92
N PHE A 601 25.56 -14.65 11.10
CA PHE A 601 25.55 -13.49 10.21
C PHE A 601 26.13 -12.23 10.87
N VAL A 602 27.27 -11.81 10.35
CA VAL A 602 28.12 -10.71 10.82
C VAL A 602 28.35 -9.74 9.66
N GLU A 603 27.28 -9.16 9.12
CA GLU A 603 27.40 -8.16 8.06
C GLU A 603 27.06 -6.77 8.59
N PRO A 604 27.79 -5.72 8.15
CA PRO A 604 27.42 -4.35 8.46
C PRO A 604 26.03 -4.07 7.91
N VAL A 605 25.25 -3.28 8.63
CA VAL A 605 24.04 -2.71 8.05
C VAL A 605 24.48 -1.69 7.02
N LEU A 606 24.04 -1.84 5.77
CA LEU A 606 24.40 -0.94 4.69
C LEU A 606 23.30 0.10 4.48
N LEU A 607 23.65 1.29 4.00
CA LEU A 607 22.61 2.13 3.42
C LEU A 607 22.04 1.43 2.18
N TYR A 608 22.90 0.86 1.36
CA TYR A 608 22.53 0.31 0.08
C TYR A 608 23.30 -0.99 -0.21
N GLU A 609 22.62 -1.96 -0.85
CA GLU A 609 23.24 -3.18 -1.38
C GLU A 609 22.76 -3.49 -2.80
N ILE A 610 23.69 -3.93 -3.65
CA ILE A 610 23.39 -4.58 -4.93
C ILE A 610 23.48 -6.09 -4.74
N THR A 611 22.35 -6.78 -4.74
CA THR A 611 22.32 -8.24 -4.73
C THR A 611 22.26 -8.76 -6.17
N GLN A 612 23.19 -9.64 -6.55
CA GLN A 612 23.34 -10.12 -7.93
C GLN A 612 22.86 -11.58 -8.07
N GLY A 613 21.90 -11.83 -8.96
CA GLY A 613 21.55 -13.17 -9.43
C GLY A 613 22.01 -13.39 -10.87
N GLY A 614 23.31 -13.66 -11.09
CA GLY A 614 23.88 -13.80 -12.44
C GLY A 614 23.99 -12.47 -13.21
N ALA A 615 24.31 -12.54 -14.52
CA ALA A 615 24.28 -11.40 -15.44
C ALA A 615 22.89 -11.31 -16.12
N PRO A 616 22.34 -10.13 -16.47
CA PRO A 616 22.95 -8.79 -16.52
C PRO A 616 22.87 -8.01 -15.19
N LYS A 617 23.69 -6.95 -15.09
CA LYS A 617 23.85 -6.09 -13.90
C LYS A 617 23.20 -4.73 -14.13
N PHE A 618 22.63 -4.11 -13.09
CA PHE A 618 22.41 -2.67 -13.12
C PHE A 618 23.76 -1.96 -13.18
N THR A 619 23.96 -1.15 -14.21
CA THR A 619 25.23 -0.45 -14.46
C THR A 619 25.20 1.02 -14.05
N ASN A 620 24.01 1.58 -13.84
CA ASN A 620 23.79 2.97 -13.51
C ASN A 620 23.08 3.10 -12.14
N VAL A 621 23.82 2.89 -11.07
CA VAL A 621 23.33 3.11 -9.70
C VAL A 621 24.12 4.24 -9.06
N ILE A 622 23.41 5.25 -8.56
CA ILE A 622 23.96 6.47 -7.97
C ILE A 622 23.53 6.53 -6.49
N GLU A 623 24.50 6.69 -5.59
CA GLU A 623 24.29 6.86 -4.15
C GLU A 623 25.02 8.12 -3.67
N GLU A 624 24.28 9.15 -3.26
CA GLU A 624 24.87 10.47 -2.94
C GLU A 624 24.15 11.15 -1.77
N ASN A 625 24.85 11.97 -0.99
CA ASN A 625 24.25 12.85 0.02
C ASN A 625 23.34 12.18 1.08
N ASN A 626 23.55 10.89 1.36
CA ASN A 626 22.80 10.13 2.37
C ASN A 626 23.48 10.17 3.74
N LEU A 627 22.69 10.12 4.82
CA LEU A 627 23.15 10.12 6.20
C LEU A 627 22.90 8.75 6.85
N THR A 628 23.94 8.18 7.45
CA THR A 628 23.84 6.96 8.27
C THR A 628 24.19 7.25 9.72
N HIS A 629 23.40 6.74 10.66
CA HIS A 629 23.64 6.89 12.10
C HIS A 629 23.34 5.59 12.88
N MET A 630 24.38 4.94 13.42
CA MET A 630 24.31 3.66 14.13
C MET A 630 25.01 3.72 15.51
N PRO A 631 24.50 4.52 16.46
CA PRO A 631 25.22 4.83 17.70
C PRO A 631 25.37 3.64 18.66
N ARG A 632 24.56 2.58 18.48
CA ARG A 632 24.53 1.41 19.39
C ARG A 632 25.21 0.17 18.81
N PHE A 633 25.72 0.24 17.58
CA PHE A 633 26.58 -0.81 17.05
C PHE A 633 27.94 -0.80 17.76
N GLN A 634 28.58 -1.96 17.83
CA GLN A 634 29.94 -2.06 18.37
C GLN A 634 30.95 -1.75 17.24
N ALA A 635 32.10 -1.18 17.60
CA ALA A 635 33.21 -1.00 16.67
C ALA A 635 33.59 -2.35 16.02
N PRO A 636 33.91 -2.39 14.71
CA PRO A 636 34.13 -1.25 13.81
C PRO A 636 32.86 -0.73 13.09
N TYR A 637 31.68 -1.24 13.40
CA TYR A 637 30.44 -0.95 12.65
C TYR A 637 29.60 0.20 13.22
N ALA A 638 30.05 0.82 14.31
CA ALA A 638 29.43 2.04 14.82
C ALA A 638 29.65 3.18 13.83
N GLU A 639 28.58 3.82 13.39
CA GLU A 639 28.63 4.98 12.48
C GLU A 639 27.99 6.19 13.17
N THR A 640 28.82 7.15 13.58
CA THR A 640 28.37 8.37 14.27
C THR A 640 29.01 9.63 13.71
N SER A 641 29.58 9.57 12.50
CA SER A 641 30.33 10.67 11.88
C SER A 641 29.49 11.93 11.68
N TYR A 642 28.17 11.79 11.59
CA TYR A 642 27.21 12.89 11.42
C TYR A 642 26.50 13.31 12.72
N ALA A 643 26.93 12.82 13.89
CA ALA A 643 26.42 13.30 15.17
C ALA A 643 26.87 14.75 15.45
N PRO A 644 26.12 15.54 16.26
CA PRO A 644 24.85 15.20 16.88
C PRO A 644 23.67 15.22 15.88
N VAL A 645 22.75 14.26 16.04
CA VAL A 645 21.44 14.25 15.36
C VAL A 645 20.34 14.25 16.43
N SER A 646 19.14 14.71 16.06
CA SER A 646 17.99 14.76 16.98
C SER A 646 17.61 13.37 17.50
N ASP A 647 17.02 13.38 18.70
CA ASP A 647 16.47 12.22 19.40
C ASP A 647 15.00 12.47 19.81
N VAL A 648 14.41 13.56 19.32
CA VAL A 648 13.03 13.95 19.63
C VAL A 648 12.08 12.91 19.05
N ALA A 649 11.19 12.35 19.86
CA ALA A 649 10.21 11.38 19.37
C ALA A 649 9.20 12.07 18.43
N LEU A 650 8.93 11.46 17.27
CA LEU A 650 7.90 11.93 16.34
C LEU A 650 6.51 11.45 16.78
N TRP A 651 6.39 10.15 17.07
CA TRP A 651 5.17 9.51 17.57
C TRP A 651 5.50 8.17 18.24
N GLN A 652 4.50 7.59 18.90
CA GLN A 652 4.62 6.30 19.57
C GLN A 652 4.49 5.16 18.54
N PRO A 653 5.41 4.18 18.51
CA PRO A 653 5.25 3.00 17.66
C PRO A 653 4.10 2.12 18.14
N ARG A 654 3.45 1.43 17.21
CA ARG A 654 2.34 0.49 17.47
C ARG A 654 2.79 -0.93 17.77
N THR A 655 4.00 -1.33 17.38
CA THR A 655 4.47 -2.72 17.59
C THR A 655 4.53 -3.11 19.07
N ALA A 656 3.53 -3.85 19.54
CA ALA A 656 3.41 -4.30 20.93
C ALA A 656 4.23 -5.57 21.27
N GLY A 657 4.72 -6.28 20.27
CA GLY A 657 5.49 -7.52 20.42
C GLY A 657 5.20 -8.52 19.32
N TRP A 658 5.70 -9.75 19.49
CA TRP A 658 5.55 -10.82 18.52
C TRP A 658 4.67 -11.96 19.07
N ARG A 659 3.76 -12.49 18.24
CA ARG A 659 2.88 -13.62 18.58
C ARG A 659 2.99 -14.73 17.53
N PRO A 660 3.81 -15.77 17.70
CA PRO A 660 3.95 -16.83 16.69
C PRO A 660 2.67 -17.66 16.53
N ILE A 661 2.27 -17.99 15.31
CA ILE A 661 1.19 -18.98 15.08
C ILE A 661 1.65 -20.43 15.03
N VAL A 662 2.94 -20.66 14.78
CA VAL A 662 3.50 -22.00 14.61
C VAL A 662 4.84 -22.14 15.31
N ALA A 663 5.06 -23.31 15.89
CA ALA A 663 6.38 -23.74 16.32
C ALA A 663 6.99 -24.59 15.20
N ARG A 664 8.10 -24.13 14.60
CA ARG A 664 8.80 -24.85 13.54
C ARG A 664 10.05 -25.52 14.09
N HIS A 665 10.47 -26.61 13.45
CA HIS A 665 11.84 -27.08 13.58
C HIS A 665 12.68 -26.57 12.40
N PRO A 666 13.88 -26.00 12.64
CA PRO A 666 14.77 -25.62 11.55
C PRO A 666 15.29 -26.92 10.92
N GLY A 667 14.92 -27.17 9.66
CA GLY A 667 15.11 -28.46 8.98
C GLY A 667 16.44 -29.15 9.32
N LYS A 668 16.38 -30.29 9.99
CA LYS A 668 17.53 -31.19 10.24
C LYS A 668 17.32 -32.49 9.49
N LEU A 669 18.39 -33.28 9.37
CA LEU A 669 18.28 -34.66 8.91
C LEU A 669 17.59 -35.49 9.99
N LEU A 670 16.72 -36.44 9.60
CA LEU A 670 16.08 -37.36 10.56
C LEU A 670 17.10 -38.12 11.40
N GLY A 671 18.26 -38.44 10.82
CA GLY A 671 19.33 -39.17 11.48
C GLY A 671 19.03 -40.67 11.69
N GLN A 672 17.81 -41.11 11.37
CA GLN A 672 17.38 -42.51 11.37
C GLN A 672 16.32 -42.75 10.28
N ASP A 673 16.28 -43.96 9.73
CA ASP A 673 15.20 -44.38 8.85
C ASP A 673 13.91 -44.54 9.67
N VAL A 674 12.81 -43.97 9.18
CA VAL A 674 11.48 -44.09 9.79
C VAL A 674 10.58 -44.85 8.81
N PRO A 675 10.47 -46.20 8.92
CA PRO A 675 9.61 -46.99 8.04
C PRO A 675 8.14 -46.61 8.19
N ASP A 676 7.28 -47.03 7.26
CA ASP A 676 5.83 -46.90 7.44
C ASP A 676 5.39 -47.61 8.74
N GLY A 677 4.57 -46.92 9.55
CA GLY A 677 4.23 -47.30 10.92
C GLY A 677 5.32 -47.06 11.97
N GLY A 678 6.53 -46.67 11.57
CA GLY A 678 7.63 -46.29 12.46
C GLY A 678 7.44 -44.90 13.07
N THR A 679 8.17 -44.62 14.16
CA THR A 679 8.06 -43.36 14.90
C THR A 679 9.36 -42.56 14.95
N TYR A 680 9.22 -41.25 15.06
CA TYR A 680 10.29 -40.29 15.29
C TYR A 680 9.91 -39.36 16.45
N PHE A 681 10.82 -39.16 17.40
CA PHE A 681 10.58 -38.26 18.52
C PHE A 681 11.25 -36.91 18.28
N GLN A 682 10.45 -35.85 18.25
CA GLN A 682 10.89 -34.48 18.14
C GLN A 682 10.81 -33.79 19.51
N PRO A 683 11.94 -33.51 20.19
CA PRO A 683 11.91 -32.74 21.42
C PRO A 683 11.42 -31.31 21.18
N TYR A 684 10.72 -30.69 22.15
CA TYR A 684 10.27 -29.29 21.99
C TYR A 684 11.44 -28.30 22.02
N TRP A 685 12.49 -28.59 22.79
CA TRP A 685 13.63 -27.68 22.96
C TRP A 685 14.47 -27.51 21.69
N THR A 686 14.26 -28.33 20.67
CA THR A 686 14.93 -28.20 19.37
C THR A 686 14.11 -27.40 18.34
N LEU A 687 12.87 -27.01 18.66
CA LEU A 687 12.07 -26.12 17.81
C LEU A 687 12.67 -24.69 17.82
N SER A 688 12.68 -24.02 16.65
CA SER A 688 13.41 -22.77 16.36
C SER A 688 12.84 -21.51 17.01
N ASP A 689 11.74 -21.61 17.73
CA ASP A 689 11.00 -20.45 18.25
C ASP A 689 11.65 -19.80 19.49
N GLY A 690 12.75 -20.35 20.02
CA GLY A 690 13.36 -19.84 21.25
C GLY A 690 12.50 -20.09 22.49
N VAL A 691 11.47 -20.92 22.37
CA VAL A 691 10.52 -21.24 23.44
C VAL A 691 10.87 -22.62 24.00
N THR A 692 12.08 -22.77 24.52
CA THR A 692 12.66 -24.06 24.91
C THR A 692 11.95 -24.79 26.07
N GLN A 693 10.88 -24.22 26.65
CA GLN A 693 10.00 -24.91 27.62
C GLN A 693 8.50 -24.54 27.54
N LEU A 694 8.10 -23.43 26.92
CA LEU A 694 6.68 -23.05 26.86
C LEU A 694 5.95 -23.59 25.62
N ALA A 695 6.65 -24.05 24.57
CA ALA A 695 6.02 -24.49 23.31
C ALA A 695 4.92 -25.54 23.54
N ARG A 696 5.14 -26.50 24.46
CA ARG A 696 4.12 -27.50 24.83
C ARG A 696 2.80 -26.89 25.28
N ALA A 697 2.82 -25.90 26.18
CA ALA A 697 1.61 -25.34 26.77
C ALA A 697 0.72 -24.64 25.73
N HIS A 698 1.30 -24.26 24.59
CA HIS A 698 0.69 -23.44 23.57
C HIS A 698 0.31 -24.22 22.30
N ILE A 699 0.71 -25.48 22.17
CA ILE A 699 0.32 -26.33 21.05
C ILE A 699 -1.14 -26.78 21.19
N LYS A 700 -1.88 -26.68 20.08
CA LYS A 700 -3.24 -27.21 19.98
C LYS A 700 -3.20 -28.68 19.58
N GLU A 701 -3.12 -29.60 20.56
CA GLU A 701 -2.90 -31.04 20.32
C GLU A 701 -3.92 -31.68 19.35
N GLY A 702 -5.17 -31.19 19.35
CA GLY A 702 -6.25 -31.67 18.46
C GLY A 702 -6.37 -30.91 17.13
N SER A 703 -5.40 -30.07 16.77
CA SER A 703 -5.45 -29.33 15.50
C SER A 703 -5.14 -30.24 14.32
N ASP A 704 -5.94 -30.16 13.27
CA ASP A 704 -5.64 -30.73 11.95
C ASP A 704 -4.61 -29.89 11.16
N LYS A 705 -4.28 -28.70 11.66
CA LYS A 705 -3.37 -27.73 11.02
C LYS A 705 -1.89 -28.02 11.28
N HIS A 706 -1.56 -29.07 12.03
CA HIS A 706 -0.17 -29.53 12.16
C HIS A 706 0.33 -29.99 10.79
N GLN A 707 1.55 -29.60 10.43
CA GLN A 707 2.17 -29.99 9.16
C GLN A 707 3.52 -30.66 9.39
N LEU A 708 3.95 -31.43 8.41
CA LEU A 708 5.24 -32.08 8.37
C LEU A 708 5.79 -32.04 6.95
N VAL A 709 7.02 -31.54 6.78
CA VAL A 709 7.79 -31.75 5.56
C VAL A 709 8.85 -32.83 5.80
N VAL A 710 8.96 -33.78 4.87
CA VAL A 710 10.04 -34.77 4.81
C VAL A 710 10.61 -34.76 3.39
N GLN A 711 11.77 -34.15 3.22
CA GLN A 711 12.45 -34.02 1.92
C GLN A 711 12.84 -35.39 1.37
N GLY A 712 12.52 -35.64 0.11
CA GLY A 712 12.78 -36.94 -0.56
C GLY A 712 11.63 -37.94 -0.44
N VAL A 713 10.55 -37.60 0.26
CA VAL A 713 9.33 -38.40 0.38
C VAL A 713 8.14 -37.56 -0.11
N GLY A 714 8.01 -37.46 -1.44
CA GLY A 714 7.06 -36.54 -2.09
C GLY A 714 7.54 -35.08 -2.07
N ASN A 715 7.08 -34.27 -3.02
CA ASN A 715 7.52 -32.87 -3.21
C ASN A 715 6.62 -31.87 -2.46
N GLY A 716 6.24 -32.11 -1.20
CA GLY A 716 5.32 -31.18 -0.51
C GLY A 716 5.24 -31.31 1.00
N TRP A 717 4.59 -30.32 1.61
CA TRP A 717 4.13 -30.35 3.00
C TRP A 717 2.98 -31.34 3.13
N MET A 718 3.06 -32.24 4.10
CA MET A 718 1.96 -33.11 4.51
C MET A 718 1.23 -32.43 5.66
N SER A 719 -0.10 -32.30 5.55
CA SER A 719 -0.96 -31.85 6.65
C SER A 719 -1.47 -33.05 7.45
N LEU A 720 -1.79 -32.87 8.74
CA LEU A 720 -2.21 -33.98 9.60
C LEU A 720 -3.49 -34.67 9.09
N ASP A 721 -4.41 -33.89 8.49
CA ASP A 721 -5.64 -34.38 7.85
C ASP A 721 -5.40 -35.26 6.61
N SER A 722 -4.21 -35.22 6.00
CA SER A 722 -3.84 -36.12 4.89
C SER A 722 -3.76 -37.58 5.32
N GLY A 723 -3.67 -37.85 6.63
CA GLY A 723 -3.50 -39.19 7.19
C GLY A 723 -2.12 -39.80 6.90
N LEU A 724 -1.19 -39.05 6.30
CA LEU A 724 0.16 -39.51 5.94
C LEU A 724 1.12 -39.55 7.14
N PHE A 725 0.72 -39.01 8.28
CA PHE A 725 1.40 -39.14 9.56
C PHE A 725 0.41 -38.97 10.72
N GLU A 726 0.83 -39.38 11.91
CA GLU A 726 0.13 -39.11 13.17
C GLU A 726 1.06 -38.36 14.12
N MET A 727 0.51 -37.54 15.00
CA MET A 727 1.26 -36.88 16.07
C MET A 727 0.67 -37.24 17.43
N ARG A 728 1.54 -37.63 18.37
CA ARG A 728 1.22 -37.77 19.78
C ARG A 728 2.04 -36.79 20.58
N PHE A 729 1.38 -35.85 21.24
CA PHE A 729 2.01 -34.83 22.05
C PHE A 729 2.33 -35.38 23.44
N GLU A 730 3.58 -35.20 23.87
CA GLU A 730 4.10 -35.68 25.14
C GLU A 730 4.68 -34.50 25.93
N ASP A 731 5.16 -34.73 27.15
CA ASP A 731 5.73 -33.69 28.01
C ASP A 731 7.01 -33.07 27.45
N ALA A 732 7.88 -33.90 26.88
CA ALA A 732 9.21 -33.51 26.42
C ALA A 732 9.30 -33.23 24.91
N GLY A 733 8.26 -33.56 24.14
CA GLY A 733 8.26 -33.46 22.69
C GLY A 733 7.01 -34.03 22.03
N VAL A 734 7.07 -34.20 20.71
CA VAL A 734 6.03 -34.83 19.91
C VAL A 734 6.58 -36.12 19.27
N THR A 735 5.85 -37.21 19.44
CA THR A 735 6.09 -38.45 18.70
C THR A 735 5.32 -38.41 17.40
N ILE A 736 6.04 -38.51 16.28
CA ILE A 736 5.50 -38.48 14.92
C ILE A 736 5.53 -39.90 14.36
N THR A 737 4.39 -40.45 13.98
CA THR A 737 4.28 -41.77 13.34
C THR A 737 4.16 -41.59 11.84
N ASN A 738 5.02 -42.26 11.07
CA ASN A 738 4.93 -42.29 9.61
C ASN A 738 3.74 -43.17 9.17
N ARG A 739 2.85 -42.63 8.33
CA ARG A 739 1.72 -43.35 7.70
C ARG A 739 1.70 -43.17 6.18
N SER A 740 2.81 -42.72 5.62
CA SER A 740 2.90 -42.33 4.21
C SER A 740 2.96 -43.53 3.24
N GLY A 741 3.06 -44.76 3.76
CA GLY A 741 3.23 -45.97 2.96
C GLY A 741 4.66 -46.17 2.43
N VAL A 742 5.60 -45.29 2.77
CA VAL A 742 7.02 -45.37 2.36
C VAL A 742 7.94 -45.03 3.52
N THR A 743 9.17 -45.57 3.51
CA THR A 743 10.19 -45.25 4.52
C THR A 743 10.73 -43.85 4.33
N TRP A 744 10.80 -43.07 5.41
CA TRP A 744 11.54 -41.81 5.43
C TRP A 744 13.01 -42.09 5.69
N PRO A 745 13.93 -41.74 4.76
CA PRO A 745 15.34 -42.08 4.93
C PRO A 745 15.99 -41.20 6.00
N ALA A 746 17.02 -41.72 6.69
CA ALA A 746 17.80 -40.99 7.69
C ALA A 746 18.40 -39.68 7.19
N SER A 747 18.67 -39.62 5.87
CA SER A 747 19.18 -38.45 5.17
C SER A 747 18.10 -37.46 4.71
N ALA A 748 16.81 -37.73 4.94
CA ALA A 748 15.77 -36.77 4.64
C ALA A 748 15.85 -35.57 5.58
N GLY A 749 15.81 -34.37 5.01
CA GLY A 749 15.50 -33.17 5.78
C GLY A 749 14.06 -33.24 6.29
N TYR A 750 13.84 -33.00 7.58
CA TYR A 750 12.50 -33.02 8.17
C TYR A 750 12.21 -31.75 8.97
N GLY A 751 10.96 -31.31 8.97
CA GLY A 751 10.51 -30.13 9.67
C GLY A 751 9.04 -30.19 10.07
N PRO A 752 8.71 -30.54 11.33
CA PRO A 752 7.36 -30.37 11.84
C PRO A 752 7.02 -28.89 12.02
N VAL A 753 5.75 -28.57 11.80
CA VAL A 753 5.11 -27.27 12.04
C VAL A 753 3.93 -27.54 12.95
N LEU A 754 4.03 -27.08 14.19
CA LEU A 754 3.01 -27.32 15.22
C LEU A 754 2.16 -26.06 15.39
N ASP A 755 0.84 -26.21 15.28
CA ASP A 755 -0.13 -25.12 15.43
C ASP A 755 -0.21 -24.63 16.88
N MET A 756 -0.04 -23.31 17.05
CA MET A 756 -0.11 -22.58 18.33
C MET A 756 -1.21 -21.50 18.36
N SER A 757 -2.07 -21.45 17.34
CA SER A 757 -2.99 -20.33 17.09
C SER A 757 -3.93 -19.96 18.26
N GLU A 758 -4.37 -20.92 19.08
CA GLU A 758 -5.30 -20.65 20.19
C GLU A 758 -4.64 -20.13 21.48
N ARG A 759 -3.32 -20.29 21.63
CA ARG A 759 -2.65 -20.09 22.92
C ARG A 759 -1.34 -19.31 22.86
N SER A 760 -1.00 -18.71 21.71
CA SER A 760 0.25 -17.99 21.56
C SER A 760 0.30 -16.69 22.39
N PRO A 761 1.18 -16.59 23.41
CA PRO A 761 1.31 -15.38 24.21
C PRO A 761 2.03 -14.27 23.43
N LEU A 762 1.71 -13.01 23.75
CA LEU A 762 2.48 -11.86 23.27
C LEU A 762 3.90 -11.88 23.85
N GLN A 763 4.90 -11.95 22.98
CA GLN A 763 6.30 -11.82 23.36
C GLN A 763 6.68 -10.34 23.36
N THR A 764 6.48 -9.67 24.49
CA THR A 764 6.72 -8.22 24.66
C THR A 764 8.20 -7.83 24.58
N GLY A 765 9.13 -8.79 24.66
CA GLY A 765 10.56 -8.54 24.41
C GLY A 765 10.88 -8.09 22.98
N TYR A 766 9.93 -8.27 22.05
CA TYR A 766 9.99 -7.77 20.68
C TYR A 766 9.21 -6.46 20.48
N ALA A 767 8.62 -5.88 21.53
CA ALA A 767 7.94 -4.59 21.44
C ALA A 767 8.94 -3.50 21.04
N MET A 768 8.48 -2.51 20.27
CA MET A 768 9.29 -1.32 20.02
C MET A 768 9.34 -0.44 21.26
N PRO A 769 10.50 0.15 21.60
CA PRO A 769 10.56 1.19 22.62
C PRO A 769 9.64 2.37 22.26
N GLU A 770 8.95 2.94 23.25
CA GLU A 770 8.06 4.10 23.06
C GLU A 770 8.73 5.29 22.35
N SER A 771 10.04 5.47 22.57
CA SER A 771 10.84 6.53 21.93
C SER A 771 11.49 6.12 20.61
N ALA A 772 11.09 5.00 20.00
CA ALA A 772 11.79 4.46 18.84
C ALA A 772 11.71 5.36 17.61
N VAL A 773 10.56 5.99 17.34
CA VAL A 773 10.38 6.82 16.14
C VAL A 773 10.87 8.22 16.44
N LYS A 774 11.98 8.60 15.81
CA LYS A 774 12.72 9.81 16.15
C LYS A 774 12.89 10.72 14.95
N ASP A 775 12.79 12.01 15.22
CA ASP A 775 13.34 13.06 14.42
C ASP A 775 14.85 12.85 14.40
N THR A 776 15.43 12.71 13.21
CA THR A 776 16.86 12.41 13.03
C THR A 776 17.57 13.56 12.32
N ARG A 777 17.02 14.77 12.43
CA ARG A 777 17.64 15.95 11.83
C ARG A 777 19.03 16.20 12.38
N PRO A 778 19.99 16.61 11.53
CA PRO A 778 21.27 17.13 11.99
C PRO A 778 21.07 18.29 12.96
N LEU A 779 21.82 18.31 14.06
CA LEU A 779 21.80 19.39 15.06
C LEU A 779 23.04 20.28 14.90
N PRO A 780 23.05 21.50 15.49
CA PRO A 780 24.23 22.37 15.47
C PRO A 780 25.51 21.62 15.90
N GLY A 781 26.53 21.68 15.05
CA GLY A 781 27.79 20.96 15.21
C GLY A 781 27.87 19.62 14.47
N SER A 782 26.78 19.16 13.85
CA SER A 782 26.79 17.98 12.98
C SER A 782 27.60 18.24 11.72
N ALA A 783 28.43 17.27 11.33
CA ALA A 783 29.16 17.30 10.07
C ALA A 783 28.26 17.14 8.83
N ALA A 784 26.97 16.81 8.99
CA ALA A 784 26.04 16.71 7.88
C ALA A 784 25.52 18.08 7.40
N LEU A 785 25.59 19.11 8.25
CA LEU A 785 25.10 20.45 7.93
C LEU A 785 25.93 21.08 6.83
N GLY A 786 25.29 21.44 5.70
CA GLY A 786 25.97 22.05 4.56
C GLY A 786 26.97 21.13 3.84
N ALA A 787 26.89 19.81 4.06
CA ALA A 787 27.84 18.85 3.50
C ALA A 787 27.46 18.32 2.11
N ALA A 788 26.21 18.53 1.67
CA ALA A 788 25.72 18.07 0.37
C ALA A 788 26.12 19.03 -0.77
N LEU A 789 27.42 19.27 -0.93
CA LEU A 789 27.96 20.29 -1.83
C LEU A 789 28.08 19.85 -3.31
N ASN A 790 27.98 18.56 -3.59
CA ASN A 790 28.11 17.99 -4.93
C ASN A 790 27.16 16.79 -5.08
N GLY A 791 26.88 16.39 -6.33
CA GLY A 791 25.98 15.28 -6.64
C GLY A 791 24.50 15.68 -6.56
N ASP A 792 23.63 14.68 -6.59
CA ASP A 792 22.19 14.82 -6.53
C ASP A 792 21.76 15.34 -5.16
N VAL A 793 21.04 16.46 -5.17
CA VAL A 793 20.41 17.03 -3.98
C VAL A 793 18.93 17.26 -4.24
N SER A 794 18.09 16.83 -3.30
CA SER A 794 16.67 17.18 -3.33
C SER A 794 16.46 18.65 -3.01
N TYR A 795 15.59 19.32 -3.76
CA TYR A 795 15.24 20.72 -3.51
C TYR A 795 14.46 20.97 -2.21
N MET A 796 13.66 20.00 -1.76
CA MET A 796 12.98 20.05 -0.47
C MET A 796 13.51 18.97 0.47
N ASP A 797 13.32 19.18 1.76
CA ASP A 797 13.49 18.16 2.78
C ASP A 797 12.21 17.33 2.99
N ILE A 798 12.29 16.37 3.91
CA ILE A 798 11.18 15.49 4.28
C ILE A 798 9.96 16.22 4.85
N THR A 799 10.12 17.44 5.40
CA THR A 799 9.04 18.30 5.93
C THR A 799 8.41 19.21 4.87
N LEU A 800 8.79 19.01 3.60
CA LEU A 800 8.33 19.81 2.46
C LEU A 800 8.79 21.27 2.55
N GLN A 801 9.87 21.56 3.28
CA GLN A 801 10.52 22.87 3.25
C GLN A 801 11.67 22.87 2.25
N ASP A 802 11.92 24.03 1.64
CA ASP A 802 13.06 24.23 0.74
C ASP A 802 14.38 24.04 1.51
N ARG A 803 15.36 23.42 0.88
CA ARG A 803 16.70 23.29 1.48
C ARG A 803 17.49 24.59 1.33
N PRO A 804 18.19 25.04 2.39
CA PRO A 804 19.08 26.19 2.29
C PRO A 804 20.36 25.83 1.51
N GLU A 805 21.06 26.86 1.02
CA GLU A 805 22.39 26.72 0.42
C GLU A 805 23.49 27.12 1.43
N PRO A 806 24.48 26.27 1.73
CA PRO A 806 24.63 24.88 1.27
C PRO A 806 23.68 23.90 1.99
N PRO A 807 23.19 22.84 1.30
CA PRO A 807 22.23 21.89 1.86
C PRO A 807 22.89 20.82 2.73
N SER A 808 22.11 20.24 3.63
CA SER A 808 22.55 19.16 4.52
C SER A 808 22.48 17.79 3.86
N MET A 809 23.34 16.86 4.31
CA MET A 809 23.20 15.44 3.98
C MET A 809 22.02 14.81 4.73
N GLY A 810 21.35 13.85 4.11
CA GLY A 810 20.21 13.12 4.67
C GLY A 810 18.85 13.76 4.38
N ALA A 811 17.81 13.18 4.97
CA ALA A 811 16.41 13.49 4.68
C ALA A 811 15.91 14.81 5.28
N TRP A 812 16.58 15.30 6.31
CA TRP A 812 16.17 16.46 7.09
C TRP A 812 17.12 17.63 6.86
N GLU A 813 16.57 18.84 6.94
CA GLU A 813 17.35 20.05 7.21
C GLU A 813 17.28 20.43 8.69
N ALA A 814 18.26 21.23 9.12
CA ALA A 814 18.18 21.88 10.44
C ALA A 814 17.20 23.07 10.41
N GLU A 815 16.61 23.35 11.57
CA GLU A 815 15.77 24.54 11.79
C GLU A 815 16.56 25.85 11.83
#